data_AF-A0A7S4RQB4-F1
#
_entry.id   AF-A0A7S4RQB4-F1
#
_cell.length_a   1.000
_cell.length_b   1.000
_cell.length_c   1.000
_cell.angle_alpha   90.00
_cell.angle_beta   90.00
_cell.angle_gamma   90.00
#
_symmetry.space_group_name_H-M   'P 1'
#
loop_
_entity.id
_entity.type
_entity.pdbx_description
1 polymer ?
#
loop_
_entity_poly.entity_id
_entity_poly.type
_entity_poly.pdbx_seq_one_letter_code
_entity_poly.pdbx_strand_id
1 'polypeptide(L)'
;WLKRHFGVEPAEHRSPRGGARQAAMEMRNGFGGPAAAKLPEGMEKEVLAEAPRHSQGQPRPGDVVTVELEVAEGVTAAARSWVVGSGKPLVVSQLDVERCVCTMRVGERAAFRASGAEEPDAGATLRLLTLERPEDLLGDGSAWRLRLFEGTEREEAVPGLDLRIRFSWRAAPPRGLLEPPAEGAEGPAASNAGEERPEEATTTVLLAGDPLKRAAAAASREMADLQRTILRRLPGAVVVRGDEAPAAEPVLRISRAGGEVLLESTEGLEVEDARRRLEALLAPPGAPMPAAAAWSVAREALVTLEEGNCRCRAADWLRGYVGYRVLSGLRAGQRCLVRVAPVHAFGPEGLPDLDLPGDVELEYDLEVLQVISSEDVTAHLCWGREGVASKRTTRSGEGTSSPTEGCEARIRLRVTDGASGAELVAERELTLEVASGNVCAAVDEIVPTMKENEACEVHCADSSICADSTLGLELKDGAKVVFHLELLGFEKVDLQSLSASEKIAYSSKRKEVGTRFFQEGLQHPQQRAIWFRALKRYFQAAAVLGAAGSWPDEEKEAGLAQRRLCRLNTAACYLKLEAWQETARSCNLVLDEEPENTKALFRRGQALSELGDHSGAEQCAKAMLKSDPKSREAARLLAKAKQGLRADAEKRKGLMARMAQGIGDGGEAAAATGPPEAAGEGPAAGGPDGKGAGSREGPAATEEAQEPLAVSSPLWPWALAALAGTSLALVLAVRWHRQRGARP
;
A
#
# COMPACT_ATOMS: atom_id res chain seq x y z
N TRP A 1 -5.92 -4.25 -11.08
CA TRP A 1 -5.29 -4.15 -12.43
C TRP A 1 -6.32 -4.05 -13.56
N LEU A 2 -7.23 -5.02 -13.76
CA LEU A 2 -8.31 -4.94 -14.77
C LEU A 2 -9.19 -3.69 -14.65
N LYS A 3 -9.70 -3.33 -13.46
CA LYS A 3 -10.46 -2.06 -13.26
C LYS A 3 -9.63 -0.79 -13.55
N ARG A 4 -8.32 -0.82 -13.26
CA ARG A 4 -7.38 0.32 -13.43
C ARG A 4 -6.88 0.49 -14.87
N HIS A 5 -6.90 -0.57 -15.68
CA HIS A 5 -6.39 -0.57 -17.07
C HIS A 5 -7.42 -0.96 -18.15
N PHE A 6 -8.56 -1.53 -17.77
CA PHE A 6 -9.56 -2.11 -18.71
C PHE A 6 -10.99 -1.58 -18.49
N GLY A 7 -11.27 -0.80 -17.43
CA GLY A 7 -12.60 -0.21 -17.22
C GLY A 7 -13.75 -1.21 -17.04
N VAL A 8 -13.47 -2.44 -16.61
CA VAL A 8 -14.45 -3.52 -16.43
C VAL A 8 -14.62 -3.82 -14.93
N GLU A 9 -15.87 -3.84 -14.47
CA GLU A 9 -16.23 -4.43 -13.17
C GLU A 9 -16.50 -5.93 -13.33
N PRO A 10 -15.94 -6.81 -12.47
CA PRO A 10 -16.40 -8.18 -12.40
C PRO A 10 -17.82 -8.21 -11.85
N ALA A 11 -18.65 -9.12 -12.37
CA ALA A 11 -20.04 -9.30 -11.94
C ALA A 11 -20.12 -9.41 -10.41
N GLU A 12 -20.92 -8.52 -9.81
CA GLU A 12 -21.05 -8.38 -8.36
C GLU A 12 -21.50 -9.69 -7.68
N HIS A 13 -20.60 -10.30 -6.92
CA HIS A 13 -20.97 -10.82 -5.61
C HIS A 13 -20.53 -9.80 -4.57
N ARG A 14 -21.51 -9.03 -4.09
CA ARG A 14 -21.35 -8.00 -3.08
C ARG A 14 -20.76 -8.61 -1.80
N SER A 15 -19.47 -8.36 -1.60
CA SER A 15 -18.84 -8.38 -0.28
C SER A 15 -18.65 -6.94 0.18
N PRO A 16 -19.01 -6.58 1.43
CA PRO A 16 -19.02 -5.21 1.90
C PRO A 16 -17.60 -4.77 2.29
N ARG A 17 -16.78 -4.36 1.33
CA ARG A 17 -15.45 -3.75 1.60
C ARG A 17 -15.24 -2.40 0.89
N GLY A 18 -16.33 -1.77 0.41
CA GLY A 18 -16.30 -0.44 -0.21
C GLY A 18 -16.27 0.74 0.78
N GLY A 19 -16.60 0.52 2.05
CA GLY A 19 -16.72 1.60 3.05
C GLY A 19 -15.39 2.16 3.59
N ALA A 20 -14.35 1.33 3.68
CA ALA A 20 -13.11 1.70 4.37
C ALA A 20 -12.30 2.81 3.67
N ARG A 21 -12.37 2.91 2.34
CA ARG A 21 -11.67 3.97 1.59
C ARG A 21 -12.35 5.33 1.67
N GLN A 22 -13.68 5.35 1.80
CA GLN A 22 -14.45 6.59 1.90
C GLN A 22 -14.44 7.12 3.35
N ALA A 23 -14.50 6.22 4.34
CA ALA A 23 -14.29 6.57 5.75
C ALA A 23 -12.88 7.11 6.03
N ALA A 24 -11.84 6.56 5.40
CA ALA A 24 -10.47 7.08 5.51
C ALA A 24 -10.28 8.45 4.84
N MET A 25 -11.07 8.77 3.80
CA MET A 25 -11.03 10.06 3.11
C MET A 25 -11.85 11.13 3.85
N GLU A 26 -12.97 10.75 4.48
CA GLU A 26 -13.77 11.65 5.33
C GLU A 26 -13.09 11.92 6.69
N MET A 27 -12.39 10.94 7.28
CA MET A 27 -11.51 11.15 8.44
C MET A 27 -10.33 12.09 8.15
N ARG A 28 -9.86 12.14 6.90
CA ARG A 28 -8.74 13.00 6.46
C ARG A 28 -9.17 14.45 6.16
N ASN A 29 -10.45 14.67 5.86
CA ASN A 29 -10.99 15.99 5.50
C ASN A 29 -11.68 16.72 6.67
N GLY A 30 -11.81 16.10 7.84
CA GLY A 30 -12.41 16.70 9.04
C GLY A 30 -11.45 17.52 9.91
N PHE A 31 -10.14 17.44 9.68
CA PHE A 31 -9.15 18.25 10.39
C PHE A 31 -8.31 19.03 9.37
N GLY A 32 -8.66 20.29 9.14
CA GLY A 32 -7.77 21.23 8.47
C GLY A 32 -6.42 21.20 9.20
N GLY A 33 -5.35 20.86 8.49
CA GLY A 33 -4.00 20.93 9.05
C GLY A 33 -3.77 22.33 9.62
N PRO A 34 -3.18 22.49 10.82
CA PRO A 34 -3.00 23.80 11.40
C PRO A 34 -2.10 24.64 10.49
N ALA A 35 -2.47 25.91 10.33
CA ALA A 35 -1.65 26.89 9.65
C ALA A 35 -0.23 26.88 10.24
N ALA A 36 0.79 26.91 9.38
CA ALA A 36 2.18 27.02 9.81
C ALA A 36 2.33 28.21 10.76
N ALA A 37 3.00 28.02 11.91
CA ALA A 37 3.23 29.10 12.86
C ALA A 37 4.02 30.21 12.15
N LYS A 38 3.45 31.41 12.12
CA LYS A 38 4.12 32.58 11.55
C LYS A 38 5.11 33.12 12.56
N LEU A 39 6.28 33.53 12.07
CA LEU A 39 7.25 34.27 12.87
C LEU A 39 6.58 35.56 13.39
N PRO A 40 6.82 35.98 14.65
CA PRO A 40 6.30 37.23 15.17
C PRO A 40 6.69 38.44 14.30
N GLU A 41 5.81 39.44 14.19
CA GLU A 41 6.12 40.69 13.49
C GLU A 41 7.33 41.37 14.14
N GLY A 42 8.30 41.82 13.33
CA GLY A 42 9.53 42.45 13.81
C GLY A 42 10.60 41.47 14.32
N MET A 43 10.55 40.19 13.93
CA MET A 43 11.64 39.23 14.13
C MET A 43 12.20 38.73 12.81
N GLU A 44 13.49 38.40 12.83
CA GLU A 44 14.20 37.72 11.75
C GLU A 44 14.68 36.34 12.23
N LYS A 45 14.54 35.34 11.34
CA LYS A 45 14.99 33.97 11.56
C LYS A 45 15.98 33.57 10.48
N GLU A 46 17.18 33.21 10.88
CA GLU A 46 18.24 32.69 10.01
C GLU A 46 18.47 31.20 10.33
N VAL A 47 18.19 30.31 9.37
CA VAL A 47 18.40 28.86 9.56
C VAL A 47 19.88 28.55 9.35
N LEU A 48 20.56 28.17 10.43
CA LEU A 48 21.98 27.81 10.43
C LEU A 48 22.20 26.34 10.04
N ALA A 49 21.24 25.46 10.38
CA ALA A 49 21.22 24.07 9.96
C ALA A 49 19.78 23.60 9.72
N GLU A 50 19.52 23.00 8.56
CA GLU A 50 18.20 22.47 8.22
C GLU A 50 17.85 21.22 9.05
N ALA A 51 16.57 21.09 9.40
CA ALA A 51 16.06 19.86 9.97
C ALA A 51 16.18 18.68 8.99
N PRO A 52 16.37 17.44 9.49
CA PRO A 52 16.33 16.26 8.65
C PRO A 52 15.04 16.14 7.84
N ARG A 53 15.11 15.57 6.63
CA ARG A 53 13.95 15.45 5.71
C ARG A 53 12.75 14.68 6.28
N HIS A 54 12.97 13.83 7.28
CA HIS A 54 11.93 13.05 7.94
C HIS A 54 11.27 13.78 9.12
N SER A 55 11.85 14.89 9.59
CA SER A 55 11.29 15.73 10.65
C SER A 55 10.04 16.46 10.14
N GLN A 56 8.87 16.03 10.59
CA GLN A 56 7.55 16.52 10.19
C GLN A 56 6.74 16.99 11.40
N GLY A 57 6.87 18.28 11.71
CA GLY A 57 6.01 18.89 12.70
C GLY A 57 6.62 20.15 13.26
N GLN A 58 5.76 21.12 13.52
CA GLN A 58 6.09 22.26 14.38
C GLN A 58 5.49 22.00 15.77
N PRO A 59 6.15 22.47 16.84
CA PRO A 59 5.60 22.45 18.19
C PRO A 59 4.24 23.14 18.27
N ARG A 60 3.34 22.59 19.10
CA ARG A 60 1.99 23.10 19.35
C ARG A 60 1.73 23.20 20.85
N PRO A 61 0.73 23.99 21.30
CA PRO A 61 0.31 23.98 22.69
C PRO A 61 0.05 22.55 23.20
N GLY A 62 0.64 22.21 24.35
CA GLY A 62 0.59 20.88 24.95
C GLY A 62 1.71 19.92 24.54
N ASP A 63 2.48 20.22 23.48
CA ASP A 63 3.70 19.46 23.15
C ASP A 63 4.80 19.74 24.19
N VAL A 64 5.64 18.74 24.49
CA VAL A 64 6.85 18.92 25.30
C VAL A 64 8.04 19.12 24.37
N VAL A 65 8.72 20.25 24.49
CA VAL A 65 9.90 20.57 23.68
C VAL A 65 11.15 20.57 24.53
N THR A 66 12.27 20.13 23.96
CA THR A 66 13.61 20.35 24.52
C THR A 66 14.42 21.18 23.56
N VAL A 67 14.94 22.30 24.04
CA VAL A 67 15.65 23.30 23.23
C VAL A 67 16.99 23.60 23.89
N GLU A 68 18.04 23.60 23.07
CA GLU A 68 19.34 24.15 23.42
C GLU A 68 19.34 25.63 23.03
N LEU A 69 19.68 26.48 24.00
CA LEU A 69 19.71 27.94 23.89
C LEU A 69 21.13 28.43 24.10
N GLU A 70 21.64 29.20 23.14
CA GLU A 70 22.93 29.90 23.20
C GLU A 70 22.69 31.42 23.08
N VAL A 71 23.22 32.20 24.03
CA VAL A 71 23.15 33.68 24.06
C VAL A 71 24.56 34.25 23.92
N ALA A 72 24.70 35.39 23.25
CA ALA A 72 26.00 36.00 22.93
C ALA A 72 26.89 36.34 24.15
N GLU A 73 26.29 36.63 25.31
CA GLU A 73 27.01 36.97 26.54
C GLU A 73 27.13 35.79 27.51
N GLY A 74 28.15 34.94 27.32
CA GLY A 74 28.79 34.17 28.40
C GLY A 74 27.96 33.11 29.15
N VAL A 75 26.70 32.84 28.82
CA VAL A 75 25.91 31.77 29.43
C VAL A 75 26.06 30.47 28.64
N THR A 76 26.56 29.44 29.32
CA THR A 76 26.78 28.08 28.78
C THR A 76 25.49 27.48 28.22
N ALA A 77 25.61 26.79 27.08
CA ALA A 77 24.53 26.06 26.41
C ALA A 77 23.78 25.18 27.42
N ALA A 78 22.53 25.53 27.69
CA ALA A 78 21.67 24.80 28.62
C ALA A 78 20.50 24.18 27.86
N ALA A 79 20.30 22.87 28.01
CA ALA A 79 19.13 22.21 27.48
C ALA A 79 17.94 22.52 28.39
N ARG A 80 16.89 23.09 27.82
CA ARG A 80 15.67 23.45 28.55
C ARG A 80 14.47 22.69 27.99
N SER A 81 13.69 22.10 28.87
CA SER A 81 12.46 21.36 28.52
C SER A 81 11.24 21.96 29.20
N TRP A 82 10.14 22.10 28.47
CA TRP A 82 8.86 22.61 28.98
C TRP A 82 7.68 22.15 28.13
N VAL A 83 6.47 22.30 28.66
CA VAL A 83 5.22 22.12 27.92
C VAL A 83 4.86 23.44 27.25
N VAL A 84 4.71 23.44 25.92
CA VAL A 84 4.33 24.63 25.15
C VAL A 84 2.98 25.15 25.63
N GLY A 85 2.89 26.43 25.97
CA GLY A 85 1.66 27.07 26.45
C GLY A 85 1.28 26.81 27.90
N SER A 86 2.13 26.15 28.71
CA SER A 86 1.83 25.84 30.11
C SER A 86 2.20 26.94 31.12
N GLY A 87 2.60 28.14 30.66
CA GLY A 87 3.10 29.21 31.51
C GLY A 87 3.40 30.49 30.75
N LYS A 88 4.03 31.48 31.41
CA LYS A 88 4.48 32.69 30.72
C LYS A 88 5.62 32.33 29.75
N PRO A 89 5.67 32.97 28.57
CA PRO A 89 6.71 32.69 27.59
C PRO A 89 8.09 33.00 28.18
N LEU A 90 9.05 32.11 27.94
CA LEU A 90 10.45 32.40 28.22
C LEU A 90 10.91 33.55 27.32
N VAL A 91 11.21 34.70 27.93
CA VAL A 91 11.77 35.85 27.21
C VAL A 91 13.28 35.92 27.44
N VAL A 92 14.06 35.85 26.36
CA VAL A 92 15.54 35.96 26.37
C VAL A 92 15.95 36.97 25.33
N SER A 93 16.73 38.00 25.71
CA SER A 93 17.15 39.08 24.79
C SER A 93 15.98 39.69 24.00
N GLN A 94 14.84 39.92 24.69
CA GLN A 94 13.57 40.39 24.11
C GLN A 94 12.87 39.41 23.14
N LEU A 95 13.40 38.20 22.95
CA LEU A 95 12.80 37.15 22.13
C LEU A 95 11.89 36.26 22.98
N ASP A 96 10.65 36.08 22.52
CA ASP A 96 9.76 35.03 23.01
C ASP A 96 10.23 33.69 22.43
N VAL A 97 10.99 32.93 23.24
CA VAL A 97 11.60 31.67 22.83
C VAL A 97 10.54 30.64 22.43
N GLU A 98 9.36 30.65 23.07
CA GLU A 98 8.29 29.71 22.74
C GLU A 98 7.75 29.97 21.33
N ARG A 99 7.49 31.23 20.97
CA ARG A 99 7.06 31.60 19.61
C ARG A 99 8.13 31.28 18.57
N CYS A 100 9.40 31.50 18.87
CA CYS A 100 10.51 31.15 17.98
C CYS A 100 10.53 29.64 17.71
N VAL A 101 10.45 28.83 18.77
CA VAL A 101 10.49 27.36 18.72
C VAL A 101 9.30 26.78 17.95
N CYS A 102 8.12 27.38 18.05
CA CYS A 102 6.95 26.98 17.26
C CYS A 102 7.15 27.13 15.74
N THR A 103 8.15 27.88 15.28
CA THR A 103 8.49 27.97 13.85
C THR A 103 9.51 26.92 13.38
N MET A 104 10.12 26.18 14.31
CA MET A 104 11.23 25.26 14.04
C MET A 104 10.76 23.82 13.88
N ARG A 105 11.61 22.98 13.27
CA ARG A 105 11.47 21.52 13.22
C ARG A 105 12.55 20.84 14.06
N VAL A 106 12.29 19.62 14.52
CA VAL A 106 13.27 18.85 15.30
C VAL A 106 14.55 18.68 14.51
N GLY A 107 15.69 18.98 15.14
CA GLY A 107 17.02 18.98 14.55
C GLY A 107 17.45 20.30 13.91
N GLU A 108 16.53 21.24 13.70
CA GLU A 108 16.82 22.57 13.16
C GLU A 108 17.65 23.41 14.14
N ARG A 109 18.66 24.11 13.63
CA ARG A 109 19.39 25.15 14.35
C ARG A 109 19.15 26.49 13.67
N ALA A 110 18.65 27.48 14.41
CA ALA A 110 18.31 28.78 13.86
C ALA A 110 18.72 29.92 14.80
N ALA A 111 19.20 31.02 14.23
CA ALA A 111 19.44 32.27 14.94
C ALA A 111 18.20 33.17 14.81
N PHE A 112 17.82 33.79 15.93
CA PHE A 112 16.70 34.72 16.01
C PHE A 112 17.19 36.09 16.48
N ARG A 113 16.71 37.16 15.82
CA ARG A 113 17.03 38.56 16.17
C ARG A 113 15.79 39.44 16.01
N ALA A 114 15.73 40.53 16.77
CA ALA A 114 14.73 41.58 16.55
C ALA A 114 15.07 42.39 15.28
N SER A 115 14.08 42.69 14.46
CA SER A 115 14.26 43.51 13.24
C SER A 115 14.71 44.92 13.61
N GLY A 116 15.87 45.34 13.10
CA GLY A 116 16.42 46.69 13.32
C GLY A 116 17.34 46.84 14.53
N ALA A 117 17.75 45.75 15.19
CA ALA A 117 18.79 45.79 16.21
C ALA A 117 20.17 46.03 15.56
N GLU A 118 20.82 47.15 15.85
CA GLU A 118 22.18 47.48 15.36
C GLU A 118 23.29 46.75 16.16
N GLU A 119 22.98 46.25 17.35
CA GLU A 119 23.95 45.55 18.21
C GLU A 119 24.01 44.03 17.91
N PRO A 120 25.21 43.44 17.78
CA PRO A 120 25.40 42.01 17.51
C PRO A 120 24.93 41.08 18.65
N ASP A 121 24.69 41.63 19.84
CA ASP A 121 24.41 40.86 21.07
C ASP A 121 22.90 40.69 21.36
N ALA A 122 22.02 41.31 20.58
CA ALA A 122 20.56 41.24 20.73
C ALA A 122 19.91 40.03 20.00
N GLY A 123 20.51 38.85 20.14
CA GLY A 123 20.05 37.63 19.46
C GLY A 123 20.25 36.36 20.28
N ALA A 124 19.54 35.30 19.89
CA ALA A 124 19.69 33.97 20.46
C ALA A 124 19.79 32.91 19.36
N THR A 125 20.66 31.93 19.57
CA THR A 125 20.71 30.72 18.73
C THR A 125 19.96 29.62 19.44
N LEU A 126 19.00 29.01 18.73
CA LEU A 126 18.17 27.92 19.23
C LEU A 126 18.44 26.67 18.42
N ARG A 127 18.44 25.52 19.09
CA ARG A 127 18.37 24.20 18.45
C ARG A 127 17.25 23.39 19.07
N LEU A 128 16.27 22.99 18.26
CA LEU A 128 15.17 22.14 18.72
C LEU A 128 15.66 20.69 18.76
N LEU A 129 15.90 20.17 19.96
CA LEU A 129 16.49 18.83 20.17
C LEU A 129 15.42 17.74 20.10
N THR A 130 14.30 17.93 20.81
CA THR A 130 13.21 16.95 20.86
C THR A 130 11.85 17.65 20.82
N LEU A 131 10.88 16.96 20.22
CA LEU A 131 9.46 17.30 20.24
C LEU A 131 8.69 16.05 20.64
N GLU A 132 8.11 16.05 21.83
CA GLU A 132 7.33 14.94 22.35
C GLU A 132 5.85 15.34 22.37
N ARG A 133 5.03 14.61 21.60
CA ARG A 133 3.59 14.86 21.49
C ARG A 133 2.80 13.86 22.32
N PRO A 134 2.22 14.27 23.47
CA PRO A 134 1.29 13.43 24.20
C PRO A 134 -0.06 13.39 23.49
N GLU A 135 -0.56 12.18 23.23
CA GLU A 135 -1.84 11.94 22.59
C GLU A 135 -2.70 11.09 23.51
N ASP A 136 -3.91 11.56 23.83
CA ASP A 136 -4.94 10.72 24.45
C ASP A 136 -5.55 9.83 23.36
N LEU A 137 -5.28 8.54 23.44
CA LEU A 137 -5.67 7.58 22.42
C LEU A 137 -7.16 7.27 22.46
N LEU A 138 -7.82 7.42 23.61
CA LEU A 138 -9.22 7.05 23.82
C LEU A 138 -10.11 8.26 24.13
N GLY A 139 -9.52 9.38 24.55
CA GLY A 139 -10.21 10.64 24.84
C GLY A 139 -10.79 10.72 26.26
N ASP A 140 -10.62 9.67 27.06
CA ASP A 140 -11.06 9.56 28.45
C ASP A 140 -9.89 9.57 29.44
N GLY A 141 -8.67 9.83 28.96
CA GLY A 141 -7.46 9.85 29.75
C GLY A 141 -6.92 8.48 30.16
N SER A 142 -7.53 7.37 29.72
CA SER A 142 -7.18 6.01 30.16
C SER A 142 -6.06 5.36 29.33
N ALA A 143 -5.73 5.89 28.16
CA ALA A 143 -4.60 5.44 27.36
C ALA A 143 -3.91 6.60 26.64
N TRP A 144 -2.60 6.71 26.81
CA TRP A 144 -1.79 7.80 26.26
C TRP A 144 -0.64 7.27 25.45
N ARG A 145 -0.30 7.99 24.38
CA ARG A 145 0.90 7.74 23.57
C ARG A 145 1.75 8.99 23.51
N LEU A 146 3.04 8.83 23.79
CA LEU A 146 4.05 9.86 23.63
C LEU A 146 5.00 9.44 22.51
N ARG A 147 4.99 10.16 21.40
CA ARG A 147 5.93 9.90 20.30
C ARG A 147 7.31 10.44 20.69
N LEU A 148 8.31 9.56 20.72
CA LEU A 148 9.70 9.91 21.06
C LEU A 148 10.54 10.17 19.81
N PHE A 149 10.25 9.47 18.73
CA PHE A 149 10.94 9.60 17.45
C PHE A 149 9.90 9.51 16.34
N GLU A 150 9.97 10.36 15.31
CA GLU A 150 8.93 10.49 14.27
C GLU A 150 8.96 9.38 13.20
N GLY A 151 9.99 8.53 13.21
CA GLY A 151 10.19 7.47 12.21
C GLY A 151 10.93 7.98 10.97
N THR A 152 11.50 7.07 10.20
CA THR A 152 12.32 7.39 9.02
C THR A 152 11.55 7.22 7.71
N GLU A 153 10.51 6.40 7.71
CA GLU A 153 9.76 6.04 6.50
C GLU A 153 8.47 6.84 6.34
N ARG A 154 7.91 6.83 5.13
CA ARG A 154 6.65 7.53 4.81
C ARG A 154 5.41 6.68 5.06
N GLU A 155 5.54 5.36 5.08
CA GLU A 155 4.40 4.45 5.17
C GLU A 155 3.87 4.41 6.60
N GLU A 156 2.57 4.65 6.74
CA GLU A 156 1.87 4.66 8.02
C GLU A 156 1.14 3.35 8.24
N ALA A 157 1.12 2.91 9.49
CA ALA A 157 0.31 1.82 9.99
C ALA A 157 -1.18 2.14 9.81
N VAL A 158 -1.80 1.47 8.84
CA VAL A 158 -3.23 1.56 8.52
C VAL A 158 -3.88 0.17 8.56
N PRO A 159 -5.21 0.07 8.69
CA PRO A 159 -5.91 -1.22 8.61
C PRO A 159 -5.57 -2.02 7.35
N GLY A 160 -5.37 -3.33 7.50
CA GLY A 160 -5.02 -4.26 6.44
C GLY A 160 -3.52 -4.50 6.27
N LEU A 161 -2.67 -3.86 7.07
CA LEU A 161 -1.23 -4.07 7.09
C LEU A 161 -0.80 -4.94 8.27
N ASP A 162 0.32 -5.63 8.09
CA ASP A 162 1.04 -6.26 9.19
C ASP A 162 2.16 -5.35 9.66
N LEU A 163 2.45 -5.35 10.96
CA LEU A 163 3.53 -4.57 11.56
C LEU A 163 4.49 -5.50 12.28
N ARG A 164 5.79 -5.34 12.03
CA ARG A 164 6.81 -5.90 12.93
C ARG A 164 7.14 -4.83 13.95
N ILE A 165 6.90 -5.14 15.21
CA ILE A 165 7.15 -4.24 16.33
C ILE A 165 8.17 -4.85 17.28
N ARG A 166 8.90 -4.00 18.00
CA ARG A 166 9.65 -4.35 19.19
C ARG A 166 9.01 -3.65 20.37
N PHE A 167 8.72 -4.38 21.43
CA PHE A 167 8.18 -3.76 22.63
C PHE A 167 8.72 -4.40 23.91
N SER A 168 8.70 -3.60 24.96
CA SER A 168 8.84 -4.01 26.36
C SER A 168 7.81 -3.24 27.18
N TRP A 169 7.52 -3.71 28.38
CA TRP A 169 6.56 -3.07 29.27
C TRP A 169 7.04 -3.09 30.72
N ARG A 170 6.49 -2.20 31.54
CA ARG A 170 6.63 -2.21 32.99
C ARG A 170 5.34 -1.77 33.67
N ALA A 171 5.15 -2.20 34.92
CA ALA A 171 4.14 -1.60 35.78
C ALA A 171 4.54 -0.16 36.12
N ALA A 172 3.59 0.75 35.98
CA ALA A 172 3.80 2.19 36.11
C ALA A 172 2.98 2.71 37.29
N PRO A 173 3.50 3.67 38.08
CA PRO A 173 2.72 4.28 39.15
C PRO A 173 1.50 5.01 38.56
N PRO A 174 0.37 5.04 39.30
CA PRO A 174 -0.83 5.77 38.91
C PRO A 174 -0.44 7.21 38.58
N ARG A 175 -0.97 7.72 37.47
CA ARG A 175 -0.82 9.14 37.11
C ARG A 175 -1.39 10.01 38.23
N GLY A 176 -0.52 10.61 39.05
CA GLY A 176 -0.94 11.61 40.03
C GLY A 176 -1.51 12.81 39.28
N LEU A 177 -2.67 13.29 39.72
CA LEU A 177 -3.42 14.41 39.14
C LEU A 177 -2.51 15.62 38.86
N LEU A 178 -2.27 15.89 37.58
CA LEU A 178 -2.33 17.24 37.05
C LEU A 178 -3.59 17.25 36.20
N GLU A 179 -4.67 17.74 36.79
CA GLU A 179 -5.83 18.13 36.00
C GLU A 179 -5.34 19.14 34.95
N PRO A 180 -5.69 18.99 33.66
CA PRO A 180 -5.58 20.12 32.76
C PRO A 180 -6.39 21.27 33.36
N PRO A 181 -5.95 22.53 33.25
CA PRO A 181 -6.77 23.65 33.72
C PRO A 181 -8.13 23.52 33.04
N ALA A 182 -9.20 23.39 33.84
CA ALA A 182 -10.55 23.32 33.32
C ALA A 182 -10.78 24.53 32.40
N GLU A 183 -11.11 24.28 31.14
CA GLU A 183 -11.60 25.33 30.26
C GLU A 183 -12.86 25.91 30.90
N GLY A 184 -12.76 27.13 31.44
CA GLY A 184 -13.92 27.90 31.91
C GLY A 184 -13.93 28.38 33.37
N ALA A 185 -12.84 28.30 34.13
CA ALA A 185 -12.77 29.03 35.41
C ALA A 185 -12.29 30.47 35.18
N GLU A 186 -13.23 31.43 35.11
CA GLU A 186 -12.91 32.85 35.25
C GLU A 186 -12.19 33.06 36.59
N GLY A 187 -10.89 33.37 36.53
CA GLY A 187 -10.09 33.70 37.72
C GLY A 187 -10.62 34.97 38.39
N PRO A 188 -10.51 35.09 39.73
CA PRO A 188 -10.93 36.29 40.43
C PRO A 188 -10.08 37.48 39.96
N ALA A 189 -10.76 38.59 39.65
CA ALA A 189 -10.15 39.82 39.16
C ALA A 189 -8.96 40.27 40.05
N ALA A 190 -7.76 40.26 39.49
CA ALA A 190 -6.56 40.78 40.12
C ALA A 190 -6.55 42.32 40.03
N SER A 191 -6.72 42.97 41.18
CA SER A 191 -6.44 44.40 41.35
C SER A 191 -4.94 44.67 41.30
N ASN A 192 -4.57 45.72 40.56
CA ASN A 192 -3.21 46.24 40.37
C ASN A 192 -2.42 46.44 41.68
N ALA A 193 -1.22 45.85 41.76
CA ALA A 193 -0.08 46.37 42.52
C ALA A 193 1.22 45.80 41.90
N GLY A 194 2.22 46.65 41.71
CA GLY A 194 3.42 46.39 40.91
C GLY A 194 4.53 45.59 41.59
N GLU A 195 5.46 45.17 40.73
CA GLU A 195 6.87 44.83 40.99
C GLU A 195 7.18 43.84 42.13
N GLU A 196 7.27 42.56 41.76
CA GLU A 196 8.50 41.73 41.87
C GLU A 196 8.27 40.46 41.02
N ARG A 197 9.18 40.18 40.08
CA ARG A 197 9.11 38.99 39.19
C ARG A 197 9.47 37.74 40.00
N PRO A 198 8.56 36.78 40.22
CA PRO A 198 9.00 35.48 40.72
C PRO A 198 9.76 34.77 39.58
N GLU A 199 10.96 34.28 39.86
CA GLU A 199 11.59 33.25 39.03
C GLU A 199 10.68 32.00 39.08
N GLU A 200 9.77 31.91 38.11
CA GLU A 200 8.69 30.92 38.06
C GLU A 200 9.25 29.48 38.03
N ALA A 201 8.93 28.70 39.07
CA ALA A 201 8.95 27.23 39.20
C ALA A 201 9.95 26.43 38.31
N THR A 202 11.18 26.89 38.15
CA THR A 202 12.17 26.19 37.32
C THR A 202 12.85 25.10 38.15
N THR A 203 13.02 23.91 37.58
CA THR A 203 13.78 22.83 38.19
C THR A 203 15.11 22.70 37.47
N THR A 204 16.22 22.89 38.17
CA THR A 204 17.57 22.75 37.60
C THR A 204 18.12 21.38 37.92
N VAL A 205 18.59 20.67 36.88
CA VAL A 205 19.40 19.46 36.98
C VAL A 205 20.84 19.87 36.69
N LEU A 206 21.66 19.91 37.74
CA LEU A 206 23.09 20.19 37.64
C LEU A 206 23.84 18.88 37.49
N LEU A 207 24.67 18.80 36.46
CA LEU A 207 25.61 17.71 36.22
C LEU A 207 27.03 18.22 36.48
N ALA A 208 27.70 17.68 37.50
CA ALA A 208 29.13 17.94 37.73
C ALA A 208 30.01 16.87 37.05
N GLY A 209 31.33 17.11 37.01
CA GLY A 209 32.31 16.14 36.53
C GLY A 209 32.80 16.37 35.09
N ASP A 210 33.33 15.31 34.48
CA ASP A 210 33.99 15.38 33.16
C ASP A 210 33.06 15.93 32.05
N PRO A 211 33.48 16.93 31.25
CA PRO A 211 32.63 17.54 30.21
C PRO A 211 32.06 16.56 29.18
N LEU A 212 32.82 15.55 28.75
CA LEU A 212 32.36 14.57 27.76
C LEU A 212 31.31 13.64 28.38
N LYS A 213 31.54 13.20 29.62
CA LYS A 213 30.56 12.39 30.35
C LYS A 213 29.28 13.17 30.66
N ARG A 214 29.38 14.47 30.99
CA ARG A 214 28.22 15.35 31.19
C ARG A 214 27.40 15.52 29.93
N ALA A 215 28.06 15.79 28.79
CA ALA A 215 27.38 15.88 27.51
C ALA A 215 26.68 14.56 27.13
N ALA A 216 27.34 13.42 27.35
CA ALA A 216 26.75 12.10 27.13
C ALA A 216 25.56 11.82 28.06
N ALA A 217 25.65 12.19 29.34
CA ALA A 217 24.56 12.04 30.31
C ALA A 217 23.39 12.97 29.99
N ALA A 218 23.64 14.23 29.62
CA ALA A 218 22.60 15.19 29.23
C ALA A 218 21.83 14.75 27.97
N ALA A 219 22.50 14.08 27.04
CA ALA A 219 21.90 13.52 25.84
C ALA A 219 21.35 12.09 26.02
N SER A 220 21.45 11.52 27.23
CA SER A 220 21.08 10.13 27.47
C SER A 220 19.56 9.93 27.55
N ARG A 221 19.13 8.68 27.34
CA ARG A 221 17.72 8.29 27.47
C ARG A 221 17.21 8.54 28.89
N GLU A 222 18.04 8.24 29.87
CA GLU A 222 17.75 8.36 31.30
C GLU A 222 17.51 9.83 31.67
N MET A 223 18.24 10.77 31.06
CA MET A 223 18.03 12.20 31.29
C MET A 223 16.68 12.66 30.73
N ALA A 224 16.33 12.24 29.52
CA ALA A 224 15.01 12.54 28.96
C ALA A 224 13.88 11.95 29.84
N ASP A 225 14.06 10.72 30.34
CA ASP A 225 13.13 10.08 31.28
C ASP A 225 13.02 10.86 32.60
N LEU A 226 14.14 11.36 33.14
CA LEU A 226 14.18 12.21 34.33
C LEU A 226 13.48 13.55 34.10
N GLN A 227 13.75 14.24 32.99
CA GLN A 227 13.10 15.51 32.63
C GLN A 227 11.58 15.35 32.51
N ARG A 228 11.11 14.28 31.86
CA ARG A 228 9.68 13.95 31.81
C ARG A 228 9.09 13.69 33.20
N THR A 229 9.82 12.97 34.04
CA THR A 229 9.40 12.67 35.41
C THR A 229 9.21 13.96 36.22
N ILE A 230 10.15 14.89 36.10
CA ILE A 230 10.07 16.22 36.72
C ILE A 230 8.85 16.97 36.17
N LEU A 231 8.74 17.15 34.86
CA LEU A 231 7.63 17.90 34.23
C LEU A 231 6.24 17.32 34.54
N ARG A 232 6.14 16.01 34.80
CA ARG A 232 4.89 15.34 35.20
C ARG A 232 4.48 15.59 36.65
N ARG A 233 5.41 15.96 37.53
CA ARG A 233 5.14 16.05 38.98
C ARG A 233 5.30 17.48 39.51
N LEU A 234 6.01 18.31 38.76
CA LEU A 234 6.46 19.62 39.17
C LEU A 234 6.12 20.61 38.05
N PRO A 235 5.35 21.68 38.32
CA PRO A 235 5.08 22.70 37.32
C PRO A 235 6.36 23.44 36.94
N GLY A 236 6.38 24.00 35.72
CA GLY A 236 7.44 24.87 35.20
C GLY A 236 8.37 24.18 34.21
N ALA A 237 9.58 24.73 34.04
CA ALA A 237 10.58 24.23 33.09
C ALA A 237 11.66 23.42 33.79
N VAL A 238 12.27 22.48 33.06
CA VAL A 238 13.47 21.75 33.50
C VAL A 238 14.67 22.26 32.73
N VAL A 239 15.73 22.63 33.44
CA VAL A 239 16.97 23.12 32.84
C VAL A 239 18.10 22.18 33.24
N VAL A 240 18.75 21.56 32.26
CA VAL A 240 19.94 20.73 32.47
C VAL A 240 21.16 21.61 32.21
N ARG A 241 22.04 21.72 33.20
CA ARG A 241 23.28 22.52 33.12
C ARG A 241 24.47 21.73 33.61
N GLY A 242 25.63 21.99 33.01
CA GLY A 242 26.90 21.49 33.49
C GLY A 242 27.54 22.44 34.49
N ASP A 243 28.07 21.94 35.60
CA ASP A 243 28.90 22.71 36.55
C ASP A 243 30.35 22.85 36.05
N GLU A 244 30.98 24.02 36.22
CA GLU A 244 32.36 24.28 35.76
C GLU A 244 33.42 23.77 36.75
N ALA A 245 33.01 23.29 37.94
CA ALA A 245 33.92 22.81 38.98
C ALA A 245 34.65 21.49 38.61
N PRO A 246 35.95 21.35 38.94
CA PRO A 246 36.74 20.17 38.56
C PRO A 246 36.59 18.96 39.49
N ALA A 247 36.55 17.77 38.85
CA ALA A 247 37.15 16.49 39.27
C ALA A 247 36.53 15.67 40.43
N ALA A 248 35.25 15.31 40.33
CA ALA A 248 34.71 14.06 40.90
C ALA A 248 33.75 13.38 39.91
N GLU A 249 33.26 12.17 40.22
CA GLU A 249 32.21 11.44 39.49
C GLU A 249 31.00 12.32 39.13
N PRO A 250 30.10 11.95 38.18
CA PRO A 250 28.92 12.74 37.90
C PRO A 250 28.06 12.91 39.17
N VAL A 251 28.21 14.08 39.80
CA VAL A 251 27.34 14.51 40.89
C VAL A 251 26.12 15.16 40.23
N LEU A 252 24.97 14.51 40.38
CA LEU A 252 23.68 15.01 39.93
C LEU A 252 22.98 15.70 41.10
N ARG A 253 22.61 16.98 40.91
CA ARG A 253 21.81 17.75 41.86
C ARG A 253 20.54 18.27 41.19
N ILE A 254 19.40 18.10 41.84
CA ILE A 254 18.08 18.59 41.41
C ILE A 254 17.61 19.63 42.42
N SER A 255 17.37 20.86 41.97
CA SER A 255 16.89 21.95 42.82
C SER A 255 15.81 22.78 42.15
N ARG A 256 14.91 23.36 42.95
CA ARG A 256 13.89 24.32 42.49
C ARG A 256 14.40 25.76 42.54
N ALA A 257 13.77 26.62 41.74
CA ALA A 257 13.86 28.07 41.86
C ALA A 257 13.54 28.50 43.30
N GLY A 258 14.41 29.31 43.92
CA GLY A 258 14.35 29.65 45.35
C GLY A 258 15.30 28.87 46.26
N GLY A 259 16.10 27.94 45.72
CA GLY A 259 17.20 27.29 46.44
C GLY A 259 16.84 25.98 47.17
N GLU A 260 15.59 25.51 47.06
CA GLU A 260 15.18 24.21 47.59
C GLU A 260 15.88 23.07 46.82
N VAL A 261 16.66 22.25 47.53
CA VAL A 261 17.32 21.08 46.96
C VAL A 261 16.41 19.87 47.14
N LEU A 262 15.91 19.34 46.02
CA LEU A 262 15.07 18.14 46.01
C LEU A 262 15.90 16.87 46.13
N LEU A 263 17.08 16.85 45.48
CA LEU A 263 17.96 15.69 45.47
C LEU A 263 19.40 16.12 45.26
N GLU A 264 20.31 15.60 46.07
CA GLU A 264 21.76 15.80 45.95
C GLU A 264 22.47 14.55 46.48
N SER A 265 23.61 14.19 45.87
CA SER A 265 24.43 13.05 46.31
C SER A 265 25.90 13.43 46.22
N THR A 266 26.66 13.14 47.28
CA THR A 266 28.11 13.39 47.34
C THR A 266 28.95 12.20 46.86
N GLU A 267 28.34 11.03 46.64
CA GLU A 267 29.01 9.76 46.31
C GLU A 267 28.83 9.35 44.83
N GLY A 268 28.52 10.31 43.95
CA GLY A 268 28.08 10.03 42.58
C GLY A 268 26.59 9.62 42.55
N LEU A 269 25.85 10.07 41.55
CA LEU A 269 24.45 9.67 41.38
C LEU A 269 24.16 9.50 39.90
N GLU A 270 23.96 8.25 39.48
CA GLU A 270 23.53 7.93 38.13
C GLU A 270 22.12 8.50 37.87
N VAL A 271 21.85 8.89 36.62
CA VAL A 271 20.61 9.58 36.23
C VAL A 271 19.36 8.75 36.56
N GLU A 272 19.44 7.44 36.40
CA GLU A 272 18.34 6.51 36.71
C GLU A 272 18.13 6.36 38.22
N ASP A 273 19.19 6.40 39.03
CA ASP A 273 19.09 6.42 40.48
C ASP A 273 18.46 7.72 40.97
N ALA A 274 18.84 8.84 40.36
CA ALA A 274 18.25 10.13 40.63
C ALA A 274 16.75 10.14 40.33
N ARG A 275 16.35 9.58 39.17
CA ARG A 275 14.95 9.42 38.78
C ARG A 275 14.18 8.59 39.80
N ARG A 276 14.70 7.41 40.18
CA ARG A 276 14.06 6.52 41.17
C ARG A 276 13.87 7.20 42.52
N ARG A 277 14.90 7.89 43.03
CA ARG A 277 14.83 8.62 44.31
C ARG A 277 13.87 9.80 44.23
N LEU A 278 13.86 10.54 43.13
CA LEU A 278 12.92 11.65 42.92
C LEU A 278 11.46 11.16 42.86
N GLU A 279 11.20 10.05 42.16
CA GLU A 279 9.85 9.44 42.14
C GLU A 279 9.38 9.04 43.53
N ALA A 280 10.28 8.49 44.36
CA ALA A 280 10.00 8.17 45.75
C ALA A 280 9.69 9.40 46.60
N LEU A 281 10.44 10.50 46.41
CA LEU A 281 10.24 11.75 47.14
C LEU A 281 8.93 12.47 46.77
N LEU A 282 8.54 12.39 45.49
CA LEU A 282 7.34 13.05 44.96
C LEU A 282 6.08 12.17 45.03
N ALA A 283 6.16 10.99 45.63
CA ALA A 283 5.02 10.11 45.82
C ALA A 283 4.07 10.64 46.92
N PRO A 284 2.74 10.53 46.74
CA PRO A 284 1.79 10.94 47.78
C PRO A 284 1.92 10.06 49.04
N PRO A 285 1.70 10.63 50.24
CA PRO A 285 1.85 9.91 51.51
C PRO A 285 0.89 8.71 51.58
N GLY A 286 1.43 7.51 51.84
CA GLY A 286 0.65 6.27 51.95
C GLY A 286 0.42 5.51 50.65
N ALA A 287 0.90 6.01 49.50
CA ALA A 287 0.92 5.20 48.28
C ALA A 287 1.95 4.07 48.43
N PRO A 288 1.61 2.81 48.08
CA PRO A 288 2.63 1.77 47.99
C PRO A 288 3.69 2.26 47.01
N MET A 289 4.94 2.39 47.44
CA MET A 289 6.04 2.64 46.52
C MET A 289 6.04 1.48 45.53
N PRO A 290 5.72 1.70 44.24
CA PRO A 290 6.06 0.67 43.29
C PRO A 290 7.59 0.71 43.26
N ALA A 291 8.25 -0.39 43.65
CA ALA A 291 9.56 -0.63 43.09
C ALA A 291 9.37 -0.47 41.58
N ALA A 292 9.97 0.56 40.97
CA ALA A 292 9.76 0.85 39.56
C ALA A 292 10.02 -0.46 38.81
N ALA A 293 8.96 -1.07 38.29
CA ALA A 293 9.05 -2.42 37.80
C ALA A 293 10.10 -2.41 36.68
N ALA A 294 11.06 -3.33 36.77
CA ALA A 294 12.05 -3.47 35.72
C ALA A 294 11.32 -3.66 34.39
N TRP A 295 11.85 -3.06 33.33
CA TRP A 295 11.35 -3.32 31.99
C TRP A 295 11.39 -4.82 31.72
N SER A 296 10.31 -5.35 31.18
CA SER A 296 10.28 -6.71 30.66
C SER A 296 11.30 -6.86 29.53
N VAL A 297 11.73 -8.09 29.26
CA VAL A 297 12.68 -8.35 28.16
C VAL A 297 12.04 -7.91 26.85
N ALA A 298 12.71 -6.99 26.16
CA ALA A 298 12.27 -6.50 24.86
C ALA A 298 12.15 -7.66 23.87
N ARG A 299 11.02 -7.72 23.18
CA ARG A 299 10.69 -8.79 22.23
C ARG A 299 10.10 -8.24 20.96
N GLU A 300 10.30 -8.97 19.87
CA GLU A 300 9.69 -8.66 18.59
C GLU A 300 8.40 -9.43 18.40
N ALA A 301 7.40 -8.77 17.84
CA ALA A 301 6.12 -9.39 17.51
C ALA A 301 5.60 -8.91 16.16
N LEU A 302 4.84 -9.79 15.51
CA LEU A 302 4.05 -9.46 14.34
C LEU A 302 2.62 -9.14 14.77
N VAL A 303 2.15 -7.96 14.39
CA VAL A 303 0.79 -7.48 14.69
C VAL A 303 0.07 -7.22 13.38
N THR A 304 -1.07 -7.87 13.16
CA THR A 304 -1.96 -7.59 12.04
C THR A 304 -2.96 -6.52 12.47
N LEU A 305 -3.01 -5.41 11.72
CA LEU A 305 -4.00 -4.35 11.94
C LEU A 305 -5.27 -4.62 11.14
N GLU A 306 -6.41 -4.63 11.83
CA GLU A 306 -7.75 -4.72 11.25
C GLU A 306 -8.51 -3.43 11.58
N GLU A 307 -9.64 -3.20 10.91
CA GLU A 307 -10.44 -1.99 11.18
C GLU A 307 -10.95 -2.01 12.62
N GLY A 308 -10.43 -1.09 13.45
CA GLY A 308 -10.77 -1.00 14.88
C GLY A 308 -10.22 -2.14 15.74
N ASN A 309 -9.29 -2.95 15.26
CA ASN A 309 -8.78 -4.11 15.99
C ASN A 309 -7.33 -4.44 15.61
N CYS A 310 -6.63 -5.18 16.46
CA CYS A 310 -5.33 -5.75 16.12
C CYS A 310 -5.22 -7.19 16.61
N ARG A 311 -4.47 -8.02 15.87
CA ARG A 311 -4.18 -9.41 16.23
C ARG A 311 -2.67 -9.58 16.40
N CYS A 312 -2.29 -10.10 17.56
CA CYS A 312 -0.90 -10.41 17.89
C CYS A 312 -0.86 -11.76 18.62
N ARG A 313 0.18 -12.55 18.37
CA ARG A 313 0.40 -13.81 19.10
C ARG A 313 1.09 -13.61 20.45
N ALA A 314 1.79 -12.49 20.65
CA ALA A 314 2.41 -12.20 21.93
C ALA A 314 1.31 -12.00 22.98
N ALA A 315 1.33 -12.82 24.03
CA ALA A 315 0.29 -12.82 25.06
C ALA A 315 0.24 -11.49 25.83
N ASP A 316 1.40 -10.85 25.97
CA ASP A 316 1.65 -9.57 26.62
C ASP A 316 1.55 -8.35 25.70
N TRP A 317 0.93 -8.51 24.53
CA TRP A 317 0.56 -7.38 23.68
C TRP A 317 -0.87 -6.90 23.95
N LEU A 318 -1.08 -5.59 23.89
CA LEU A 318 -2.39 -4.94 23.98
C LEU A 318 -3.30 -5.43 22.85
N ARG A 319 -4.43 -6.07 23.20
CA ARG A 319 -5.36 -6.65 22.22
C ARG A 319 -6.45 -5.64 21.85
N GLY A 320 -7.19 -5.96 20.79
CA GLY A 320 -8.44 -5.27 20.52
C GLY A 320 -8.23 -3.85 19.96
N TYR A 321 -9.19 -2.99 20.31
CA TYR A 321 -9.21 -1.59 19.90
C TYR A 321 -8.04 -0.77 20.47
N VAL A 322 -7.59 -1.08 21.69
CA VAL A 322 -6.51 -0.34 22.37
C VAL A 322 -5.19 -0.52 21.62
N GLY A 323 -4.81 -1.78 21.35
CA GLY A 323 -3.61 -2.07 20.56
C GLY A 323 -3.69 -1.51 19.13
N TYR A 324 -4.88 -1.50 18.53
CA TYR A 324 -5.12 -0.82 17.25
C TYR A 324 -4.83 0.68 17.33
N ARG A 325 -5.39 1.39 18.32
CA ARG A 325 -5.18 2.85 18.50
C ARG A 325 -3.73 3.19 18.81
N VAL A 326 -3.04 2.34 19.58
CA VAL A 326 -1.61 2.50 19.88
C VAL A 326 -0.76 2.50 18.62
N LEU A 327 -1.05 1.58 17.69
CA LEU A 327 -0.25 1.40 16.47
C LEU A 327 -0.71 2.27 15.30
N SER A 328 -1.96 2.70 15.27
CA SER A 328 -2.53 3.47 14.17
C SER A 328 -1.77 4.78 13.92
N GLY A 329 -1.42 5.02 12.66
CA GLY A 329 -0.71 6.22 12.24
C GLY A 329 0.76 6.27 12.66
N LEU A 330 1.32 5.18 13.21
CA LEU A 330 2.76 5.05 13.43
C LEU A 330 3.49 4.68 12.13
N ARG A 331 4.73 5.11 11.98
CA ARG A 331 5.59 4.82 10.82
C ARG A 331 6.70 3.84 11.18
N ALA A 332 7.29 3.17 10.20
CA ALA A 332 8.49 2.37 10.44
C ALA A 332 9.64 3.26 10.97
N GLY A 333 10.39 2.70 11.92
CA GLY A 333 11.38 3.39 12.75
C GLY A 333 10.78 4.25 13.88
N GLN A 334 9.46 4.45 13.92
CA GLN A 334 8.84 5.31 14.94
C GLN A 334 8.87 4.64 16.30
N ARG A 335 9.28 5.40 17.34
CA ARG A 335 9.33 4.92 18.72
C ARG A 335 8.41 5.75 19.61
N CYS A 336 7.67 5.09 20.48
CA CYS A 336 6.69 5.70 21.37
C CYS A 336 6.76 5.09 22.78
N LEU A 337 6.46 5.90 23.79
CA LEU A 337 6.02 5.42 25.10
C LEU A 337 4.50 5.40 25.13
N VAL A 338 3.90 4.34 25.65
CA VAL A 338 2.46 4.18 25.70
C VAL A 338 2.06 3.81 27.12
N ARG A 339 1.18 4.59 27.74
CA ARG A 339 0.62 4.27 29.06
C ARG A 339 -0.83 3.83 28.93
N VAL A 340 -1.20 2.76 29.61
CA VAL A 340 -2.53 2.17 29.53
C VAL A 340 -3.04 1.82 30.91
N ALA A 341 -4.23 2.33 31.24
CA ALA A 341 -4.93 2.03 32.47
C ALA A 341 -5.31 0.53 32.54
N PRO A 342 -5.45 -0.04 33.75
CA PRO A 342 -5.66 -1.47 33.91
C PRO A 342 -6.88 -2.03 33.17
N VAL A 343 -7.95 -1.24 33.07
CA VAL A 343 -9.20 -1.56 32.35
C VAL A 343 -9.00 -1.85 30.86
N HIS A 344 -7.92 -1.33 30.27
CA HIS A 344 -7.56 -1.49 28.87
C HIS A 344 -6.32 -2.38 28.65
N ALA A 345 -5.75 -2.92 29.72
CA ALA A 345 -4.59 -3.79 29.71
C ALA A 345 -4.99 -5.26 29.92
N PHE A 346 -4.58 -5.87 31.04
CA PHE A 346 -4.84 -7.29 31.36
C PHE A 346 -5.81 -7.48 32.54
N GLY A 347 -6.51 -6.43 32.94
CA GLY A 347 -7.55 -6.49 33.96
C GLY A 347 -7.02 -6.95 35.33
N PRO A 348 -7.90 -7.49 36.21
CA PRO A 348 -7.55 -7.83 37.58
C PRO A 348 -6.73 -9.12 37.71
N GLU A 349 -6.70 -9.97 36.67
CA GLU A 349 -5.95 -11.23 36.68
C GLU A 349 -4.48 -11.04 36.28
N GLY A 350 -4.16 -10.02 35.48
CA GLY A 350 -2.81 -9.79 34.98
C GLY A 350 -2.32 -10.92 34.07
N LEU A 351 -1.01 -11.14 34.04
CA LEU A 351 -0.37 -12.28 33.35
C LEU A 351 0.65 -12.94 34.30
N PRO A 352 0.21 -13.93 35.11
CA PRO A 352 1.07 -14.58 36.11
C PRO A 352 2.32 -15.23 35.52
N ASP A 353 2.21 -15.84 34.33
CA ASP A 353 3.33 -16.50 33.63
C ASP A 353 4.46 -15.53 33.23
N LEU A 354 4.19 -14.23 33.25
CA LEU A 354 5.13 -13.16 32.90
C LEU A 354 5.37 -12.20 34.07
N ASP A 355 5.02 -12.62 35.29
CA ASP A 355 5.13 -11.82 36.51
C ASP A 355 4.44 -10.44 36.42
N LEU A 356 3.40 -10.33 35.57
CA LEU A 356 2.62 -9.11 35.41
C LEU A 356 1.45 -9.10 36.41
N PRO A 357 1.46 -8.20 37.40
CA PRO A 357 0.36 -8.11 38.36
C PRO A 357 -0.94 -7.68 37.68
N GLY A 358 -2.07 -8.06 38.26
CA GLY A 358 -3.37 -7.53 37.87
C GLY A 358 -3.60 -6.12 38.37
N ASP A 359 -4.51 -5.41 37.71
CA ASP A 359 -5.00 -4.07 38.08
C ASP A 359 -3.90 -2.98 38.21
N VAL A 360 -2.87 -3.05 37.37
CA VAL A 360 -1.78 -2.06 37.31
C VAL A 360 -1.82 -1.25 36.01
N GLU A 361 -1.46 0.04 36.10
CA GLU A 361 -1.21 0.85 34.91
C GLU A 361 0.09 0.34 34.26
N LEU A 362 0.07 0.13 32.94
CA LEU A 362 1.23 -0.34 32.19
C LEU A 362 1.84 0.78 31.38
N GLU A 363 3.17 0.82 31.33
CA GLU A 363 3.91 1.64 30.38
C GLU A 363 4.66 0.72 29.42
N TYR A 364 4.44 0.90 28.13
CA TYR A 364 5.10 0.21 27.03
C TYR A 364 6.14 1.13 26.39
N ASP A 365 7.30 0.57 26.07
CA ASP A 365 8.29 1.15 25.17
C ASP A 365 8.21 0.38 23.86
N LEU A 366 7.72 1.05 22.83
CA LEU A 366 7.30 0.47 21.56
C LEU A 366 8.07 1.10 20.41
N GLU A 367 8.63 0.27 19.55
CA GLU A 367 9.25 0.66 18.28
C GLU A 367 8.57 -0.11 17.14
N VAL A 368 8.10 0.62 16.12
CA VAL A 368 7.63 -0.01 14.88
C VAL A 368 8.84 -0.26 14.00
N LEU A 369 9.28 -1.51 13.89
CA LEU A 369 10.45 -1.87 13.11
C LEU A 369 10.16 -1.84 11.61
N GLN A 370 8.96 -2.28 11.22
CA GLN A 370 8.60 -2.50 9.82
C GLN A 370 7.10 -2.40 9.62
N VAL A 371 6.68 -1.73 8.54
CA VAL A 371 5.32 -1.78 8.02
C VAL A 371 5.31 -2.74 6.83
N ILE A 372 4.47 -3.77 6.89
CA ILE A 372 4.43 -4.85 5.92
C ILE A 372 3.08 -4.81 5.20
N SER A 373 3.10 -4.47 3.92
CA SER A 373 1.89 -4.44 3.09
C SER A 373 1.68 -5.78 2.39
N SER A 374 0.44 -6.28 2.41
CA SER A 374 0.05 -7.49 1.70
C SER A 374 -1.06 -7.21 0.70
N GLU A 375 -0.88 -7.69 -0.52
CA GLU A 375 -1.85 -7.56 -1.60
C GLU A 375 -2.06 -8.89 -2.33
N ASP A 376 -3.30 -9.15 -2.74
CA ASP A 376 -3.60 -10.28 -3.62
C ASP A 376 -3.14 -9.95 -5.04
N VAL A 377 -2.17 -10.72 -5.53
CA VAL A 377 -1.57 -10.57 -6.87
C VAL A 377 -2.07 -11.64 -7.85
N THR A 378 -3.10 -12.41 -7.48
CA THR A 378 -3.69 -13.47 -8.31
C THR A 378 -4.12 -12.95 -9.67
N ALA A 379 -4.70 -11.75 -9.72
CA ALA A 379 -5.10 -11.10 -10.98
C ALA A 379 -3.92 -10.78 -11.90
N HIS A 380 -2.69 -10.75 -11.39
CA HIS A 380 -1.48 -10.65 -12.20
C HIS A 380 -1.02 -12.01 -12.71
N LEU A 381 -1.40 -13.13 -12.10
CA LEU A 381 -0.84 -14.44 -12.43
C LEU A 381 -1.81 -15.33 -13.19
N CYS A 382 -3.11 -15.18 -12.96
CA CYS A 382 -4.10 -16.03 -13.59
C CYS A 382 -5.45 -15.34 -13.81
N TRP A 383 -6.18 -15.83 -14.80
CA TRP A 383 -7.50 -15.33 -15.17
C TRP A 383 -8.61 -16.01 -14.34
N GLY A 384 -9.47 -15.20 -13.71
CA GLY A 384 -10.72 -15.67 -13.11
C GLY A 384 -10.58 -16.52 -11.84
N ARG A 385 -9.47 -16.39 -11.12
CA ARG A 385 -9.25 -17.03 -9.81
C ARG A 385 -8.91 -15.97 -8.77
N GLU A 386 -9.07 -16.31 -7.50
CA GLU A 386 -8.73 -15.47 -6.34
C GLU A 386 -7.88 -16.27 -5.35
N GLY A 387 -7.07 -15.58 -4.53
CA GLY A 387 -6.30 -16.21 -3.45
C GLY A 387 -5.24 -17.23 -3.87
N VAL A 388 -4.78 -17.20 -5.13
CA VAL A 388 -3.72 -18.09 -5.64
C VAL A 388 -2.34 -17.59 -5.24
N ALA A 389 -2.16 -16.27 -5.19
CA ALA A 389 -0.92 -15.68 -4.72
C ALA A 389 -1.13 -14.34 -4.04
N SER A 390 -0.32 -14.09 -3.00
CA SER A 390 -0.26 -12.80 -2.33
C SER A 390 1.19 -12.30 -2.30
N LYS A 391 1.38 -11.03 -2.63
CA LYS A 391 2.65 -10.34 -2.43
C LYS A 391 2.64 -9.68 -1.07
N ARG A 392 3.73 -9.80 -0.34
CA ARG A 392 3.96 -9.20 0.96
C ARG A 392 5.22 -8.35 0.88
N THR A 393 5.07 -7.05 0.75
CA THR A 393 6.20 -6.12 0.67
C THR A 393 6.80 -5.95 2.05
N THR A 394 8.01 -6.46 2.23
CA THR A 394 8.76 -6.35 3.48
C THR A 394 9.54 -5.05 3.53
N ARG A 395 10.08 -4.58 2.41
CA ARG A 395 10.77 -3.29 2.36
C ARG A 395 10.24 -2.48 1.20
N SER A 396 9.74 -1.28 1.48
CA SER A 396 9.30 -0.37 0.44
C SER A 396 10.48 -0.01 -0.47
N GLY A 397 10.27 -0.06 -1.78
CA GLY A 397 11.24 0.47 -2.72
C GLY A 397 11.19 1.99 -2.81
N GLU A 398 12.19 2.52 -3.49
CA GLU A 398 12.46 3.93 -3.68
C GLU A 398 12.00 4.40 -5.07
N GLY A 399 11.71 5.69 -5.18
CA GLY A 399 11.27 6.29 -6.43
C GLY A 399 9.82 5.98 -6.83
N THR A 400 9.48 6.40 -8.05
CA THR A 400 8.13 6.32 -8.63
C THR A 400 8.04 5.41 -9.85
N SER A 401 9.19 5.01 -10.39
CA SER A 401 9.30 4.15 -11.58
C SER A 401 9.35 2.67 -11.20
N SER A 402 8.77 1.83 -12.05
CA SER A 402 8.89 0.37 -12.02
C SER A 402 9.49 -0.13 -13.33
N PRO A 403 10.04 -1.36 -13.38
CA PRO A 403 10.63 -1.90 -14.58
C PRO A 403 9.63 -1.99 -15.75
N THR A 404 10.01 -1.41 -16.89
CA THR A 404 9.21 -1.48 -18.13
C THR A 404 9.35 -2.87 -18.76
N GLU A 405 8.28 -3.39 -19.37
CA GLU A 405 8.38 -4.69 -20.06
C GLU A 405 9.48 -4.68 -21.13
N GLY A 406 10.31 -5.72 -21.14
CA GLY A 406 11.42 -5.86 -22.09
C GLY A 406 12.71 -5.14 -21.71
N CYS A 407 12.76 -4.38 -20.61
CA CYS A 407 14.03 -3.86 -20.10
C CYS A 407 14.78 -4.91 -19.27
N GLU A 408 16.05 -4.66 -18.99
CA GLU A 408 16.82 -5.50 -18.06
C GLU A 408 16.60 -5.08 -16.61
N ALA A 409 16.34 -6.06 -15.74
CA ALA A 409 16.25 -5.87 -14.30
C ALA A 409 17.18 -6.85 -13.57
N ARG A 410 17.85 -6.35 -12.53
CA ARG A 410 18.64 -7.14 -11.59
C ARG A 410 17.83 -7.41 -10.34
N ILE A 411 17.65 -8.68 -10.01
CA ILE A 411 16.96 -9.11 -8.81
C ILE A 411 17.86 -9.98 -7.95
N ARG A 412 17.65 -9.96 -6.64
CA ARG A 412 18.08 -11.02 -5.72
C ARG A 412 16.88 -11.91 -5.44
N LEU A 413 17.08 -13.21 -5.55
CA LEU A 413 16.05 -14.23 -5.45
C LEU A 413 16.48 -15.31 -4.46
N ARG A 414 15.57 -15.69 -3.56
CA ARG A 414 15.62 -16.91 -2.77
C ARG A 414 14.24 -17.56 -2.77
N VAL A 415 14.15 -18.89 -2.79
CA VAL A 415 12.86 -19.59 -2.81
C VAL A 415 12.81 -20.61 -1.69
N THR A 416 11.70 -20.61 -0.94
CA THR A 416 11.46 -21.53 0.18
C THR A 416 10.14 -22.25 0.03
N ASP A 417 10.05 -23.46 0.58
CA ASP A 417 8.80 -24.20 0.73
C ASP A 417 7.91 -23.50 1.77
N GLY A 418 6.66 -23.22 1.40
CA GLY A 418 5.74 -22.44 2.22
C GLY A 418 5.17 -23.18 3.43
N ALA A 419 5.36 -24.50 3.53
CA ALA A 419 4.89 -25.29 4.67
C ALA A 419 6.01 -25.57 5.69
N SER A 420 7.18 -25.97 5.21
CA SER A 420 8.34 -26.36 6.03
C SER A 420 9.35 -25.23 6.23
N GLY A 421 9.33 -24.19 5.39
CA GLY A 421 10.37 -23.16 5.34
C GLY A 421 11.70 -23.66 4.76
N ALA A 422 11.75 -24.90 4.26
CA ALA A 422 12.95 -25.46 3.67
C ALA A 422 13.37 -24.67 2.42
N GLU A 423 14.67 -24.47 2.25
CA GLU A 423 15.19 -23.76 1.09
C GLU A 423 15.07 -24.63 -0.17
N LEU A 424 14.39 -24.11 -1.19
CA LEU A 424 14.22 -24.75 -2.50
C LEU A 424 15.24 -24.19 -3.50
N VAL A 425 15.51 -22.88 -3.42
CA VAL A 425 16.53 -22.21 -4.23
C VAL A 425 17.33 -21.29 -3.31
N ALA A 426 18.63 -21.56 -3.22
CA ALA A 426 19.58 -20.73 -2.49
C ALA A 426 19.64 -19.32 -3.07
N GLU A 427 19.85 -18.35 -2.18
CA GLU A 427 19.94 -16.93 -2.52
C GLU A 427 20.96 -16.68 -3.63
N ARG A 428 20.54 -15.97 -4.68
CA ARG A 428 21.40 -15.58 -5.80
C ARG A 428 20.90 -14.32 -6.47
N GLU A 429 21.81 -13.62 -7.15
CA GLU A 429 21.46 -12.51 -8.03
C GLU A 429 21.23 -13.02 -9.46
N LEU A 430 20.21 -12.47 -10.12
CA LEU A 430 19.83 -12.79 -11.49
C LEU A 430 19.57 -11.50 -12.26
N THR A 431 20.03 -11.45 -13.50
CA THR A 431 19.60 -10.43 -14.47
C THR A 431 18.60 -11.07 -15.42
N LEU A 432 17.44 -10.45 -15.59
CA LEU A 432 16.38 -10.95 -16.46
C LEU A 432 15.83 -9.85 -17.38
N GLU A 433 15.42 -10.24 -18.58
CA GLU A 433 14.58 -9.38 -19.42
C GLU A 433 13.15 -9.43 -18.86
N VAL A 434 12.68 -8.27 -18.39
CA VAL A 434 11.44 -8.13 -17.64
C VAL A 434 10.26 -8.59 -18.48
N ALA A 435 9.50 -9.52 -17.89
CA ALA A 435 8.24 -9.94 -18.44
C ALA A 435 8.41 -10.66 -19.80
N SER A 436 9.58 -11.26 -20.03
CA SER A 436 9.91 -11.98 -21.26
C SER A 436 9.32 -13.39 -21.29
N GLY A 437 9.02 -13.99 -20.13
CA GLY A 437 8.63 -15.39 -20.05
C GLY A 437 9.77 -16.38 -19.93
N ASN A 438 10.99 -15.90 -19.73
CA ASN A 438 12.15 -16.77 -19.52
C ASN A 438 12.23 -17.31 -18.08
N VAL A 439 11.38 -16.82 -17.18
CA VAL A 439 11.19 -17.30 -15.81
C VAL A 439 9.70 -17.54 -15.52
N CYS A 440 9.41 -18.26 -14.43
CA CYS A 440 8.04 -18.55 -13.98
C CYS A 440 7.20 -17.28 -13.77
N ALA A 441 5.88 -17.44 -13.84
CA ALA A 441 4.94 -16.33 -13.76
C ALA A 441 5.07 -15.56 -12.44
N ALA A 442 5.33 -16.25 -11.32
CA ALA A 442 5.51 -15.64 -10.00
C ALA A 442 6.63 -14.58 -9.97
N VAL A 443 7.69 -14.75 -10.75
CA VAL A 443 8.76 -13.74 -10.87
C VAL A 443 8.44 -12.76 -12.00
N ASP A 444 8.14 -13.29 -13.19
CA ASP A 444 8.01 -12.53 -14.44
C ASP A 444 6.87 -11.49 -14.43
N GLU A 445 5.81 -11.74 -13.65
CA GLU A 445 4.65 -10.85 -13.53
C GLU A 445 4.70 -9.96 -12.28
N ILE A 446 5.54 -10.27 -11.29
CA ILE A 446 5.67 -9.48 -10.05
C ILE A 446 6.78 -8.45 -10.15
N VAL A 447 7.93 -8.77 -10.76
CA VAL A 447 9.03 -7.81 -10.96
C VAL A 447 8.57 -6.48 -11.60
N PRO A 448 7.69 -6.46 -12.62
CA PRO A 448 7.16 -5.20 -13.19
C PRO A 448 6.32 -4.35 -12.20
N THR A 449 5.90 -4.92 -11.06
CA THR A 449 5.13 -4.22 -10.02
C THR A 449 6.01 -3.66 -8.91
N MET A 450 7.29 -4.04 -8.88
CA MET A 450 8.22 -3.63 -7.83
C MET A 450 8.86 -2.27 -8.16
N LYS A 451 9.40 -1.63 -7.13
CA LYS A 451 10.25 -0.44 -7.22
C LYS A 451 11.71 -0.79 -6.93
N GLU A 452 12.61 0.10 -7.34
CA GLU A 452 14.04 -0.03 -7.06
C GLU A 452 14.27 -0.16 -5.54
N ASN A 453 15.14 -1.08 -5.11
CA ASN A 453 15.42 -1.46 -3.71
C ASN A 453 14.25 -2.09 -2.93
N GLU A 454 13.08 -2.33 -3.56
CA GLU A 454 11.95 -3.02 -2.93
C GLU A 454 12.29 -4.48 -2.62
N ALA A 455 11.94 -4.94 -1.42
CA ALA A 455 11.97 -6.36 -1.08
C ALA A 455 10.56 -6.86 -0.73
N CYS A 456 10.21 -8.05 -1.23
CA CYS A 456 8.91 -8.66 -0.99
C CYS A 456 8.97 -10.18 -0.97
N GLU A 457 7.98 -10.78 -0.33
CA GLU A 457 7.69 -12.21 -0.38
C GLU A 457 6.47 -12.44 -1.26
N VAL A 458 6.56 -13.32 -2.25
CA VAL A 458 5.41 -13.77 -3.05
C VAL A 458 5.03 -15.16 -2.58
N HIS A 459 3.92 -15.25 -1.87
CA HIS A 459 3.35 -16.49 -1.38
C HIS A 459 2.44 -17.08 -2.44
N CYS A 460 2.79 -18.23 -2.99
CA CYS A 460 2.05 -18.91 -4.05
C CYS A 460 1.46 -20.22 -3.53
N ALA A 461 0.17 -20.40 -3.74
CA ALA A 461 -0.57 -21.61 -3.36
C ALA A 461 -0.71 -22.63 -4.49
N ASP A 462 -0.22 -22.32 -5.68
CA ASP A 462 -0.36 -23.14 -6.88
C ASP A 462 1.00 -23.32 -7.55
N SER A 463 1.44 -24.57 -7.68
CA SER A 463 2.73 -24.90 -8.27
C SER A 463 2.82 -24.58 -9.77
N SER A 464 1.68 -24.46 -10.48
CA SER A 464 1.65 -24.17 -11.92
C SER A 464 2.22 -22.79 -12.29
N ILE A 465 2.14 -21.83 -11.38
CA ILE A 465 2.67 -20.47 -11.60
C ILE A 465 4.12 -20.31 -11.12
N CYS A 466 4.67 -21.34 -10.47
CA CYS A 466 5.97 -21.32 -9.79
C CYS A 466 7.01 -22.27 -10.40
N ALA A 467 6.58 -23.33 -11.09
CA ALA A 467 7.48 -24.31 -11.67
C ALA A 467 8.41 -23.64 -12.69
N ASP A 468 9.72 -23.90 -12.55
CA ASP A 468 10.74 -23.28 -13.39
C ASP A 468 12.00 -24.15 -13.43
N SER A 469 12.24 -24.81 -14.55
CA SER A 469 13.43 -25.64 -14.73
C SER A 469 14.72 -24.82 -14.72
N THR A 470 14.68 -23.54 -15.11
CA THR A 470 15.88 -22.67 -15.12
C THR A 470 16.33 -22.31 -13.72
N LEU A 471 15.39 -22.26 -12.77
CA LEU A 471 15.64 -22.05 -11.35
C LEU A 471 15.85 -23.37 -10.58
N GLY A 472 15.71 -24.52 -11.24
CA GLY A 472 15.75 -25.84 -10.59
C GLY A 472 14.50 -26.15 -9.76
N LEU A 473 13.38 -25.49 -10.04
CA LEU A 473 12.11 -25.64 -9.32
C LEU A 473 11.24 -26.72 -9.97
N GLU A 474 11.51 -27.98 -9.61
CA GLU A 474 10.64 -29.12 -9.91
C GLU A 474 9.64 -29.34 -8.78
N LEU A 475 8.44 -28.80 -8.93
CA LEU A 475 7.42 -28.76 -7.89
C LEU A 475 6.37 -29.86 -8.09
N LYS A 476 5.96 -30.49 -6.98
CA LYS A 476 4.79 -31.38 -6.99
C LYS A 476 3.51 -30.56 -7.07
N ASP A 477 2.44 -31.18 -7.58
CA ASP A 477 1.11 -30.57 -7.60
C ASP A 477 0.68 -30.14 -6.19
N GLY A 478 0.27 -28.88 -6.07
CA GLY A 478 -0.20 -28.29 -4.82
C GLY A 478 0.90 -27.87 -3.84
N ALA A 479 2.18 -27.88 -4.26
CA ALA A 479 3.26 -27.32 -3.45
C ALA A 479 3.04 -25.82 -3.22
N LYS A 480 3.16 -25.39 -1.95
CA LYS A 480 3.13 -23.98 -1.57
C LYS A 480 4.55 -23.46 -1.59
N VAL A 481 4.78 -22.35 -2.27
CA VAL A 481 6.12 -21.80 -2.49
C VAL A 481 6.14 -20.32 -2.13
N VAL A 482 7.22 -19.88 -1.50
CA VAL A 482 7.44 -18.47 -1.18
C VAL A 482 8.69 -17.99 -1.91
N PHE A 483 8.51 -16.99 -2.78
CA PHE A 483 9.61 -16.31 -3.46
C PHE A 483 10.00 -15.08 -2.65
N HIS A 484 11.24 -15.01 -2.20
CA HIS A 484 11.83 -13.84 -1.59
C HIS A 484 12.55 -13.06 -2.69
N LEU A 485 12.01 -11.90 -3.04
CA LEU A 485 12.48 -11.07 -4.15
C LEU A 485 12.98 -9.73 -3.62
N GLU A 486 14.11 -9.28 -4.14
CA GLU A 486 14.61 -7.92 -3.96
C GLU A 486 14.98 -7.34 -5.33
N LEU A 487 14.40 -6.21 -5.71
CA LEU A 487 14.71 -5.53 -6.96
C LEU A 487 15.91 -4.60 -6.74
N LEU A 488 17.09 -5.03 -7.19
CA LEU A 488 18.35 -4.31 -6.96
C LEU A 488 18.51 -3.09 -7.89
N GLY A 489 17.91 -3.15 -9.08
CA GLY A 489 17.99 -2.07 -10.06
C GLY A 489 17.46 -2.51 -11.42
N PHE A 490 17.16 -1.55 -12.29
CA PHE A 490 16.67 -1.82 -13.64
C PHE A 490 16.99 -0.67 -14.60
N GLU A 491 17.00 -0.97 -15.89
CA GLU A 491 17.13 0.02 -16.94
C GLU A 491 15.83 0.83 -17.08
N LYS A 492 15.90 2.15 -16.87
CA LYS A 492 14.75 3.05 -16.99
C LYS A 492 14.49 3.36 -18.46
N VAL A 493 13.39 2.79 -18.98
CA VAL A 493 12.92 3.03 -20.34
C VAL A 493 11.65 3.88 -20.30
N ASP A 494 11.73 5.12 -20.78
CA ASP A 494 10.56 5.98 -20.97
C ASP A 494 9.89 5.69 -22.31
N LEU A 495 8.78 4.97 -22.28
CA LEU A 495 8.00 4.63 -23.48
C LEU A 495 7.41 5.87 -24.17
N GLN A 496 7.24 7.00 -23.47
CA GLN A 496 6.64 8.18 -24.06
C GLN A 496 7.63 8.92 -24.95
N SER A 497 8.91 8.98 -24.54
CA SER A 497 9.98 9.65 -25.28
C SER A 497 10.43 8.90 -26.54
N LEU A 498 10.05 7.62 -26.70
CA LEU A 498 10.38 6.84 -27.90
C LEU A 498 9.75 7.46 -29.16
N SER A 499 10.51 7.46 -30.26
CA SER A 499 10.02 7.79 -31.60
C SER A 499 8.97 6.78 -32.08
N ALA A 500 8.22 7.11 -33.13
CA ALA A 500 7.20 6.22 -33.67
C ALA A 500 7.80 4.90 -34.18
N SER A 501 8.93 4.93 -34.89
CA SER A 501 9.65 3.73 -35.33
C SER A 501 10.11 2.85 -34.16
N GLU A 502 10.66 3.44 -33.10
CA GLU A 502 11.05 2.71 -31.88
C GLU A 502 9.84 2.10 -31.16
N LYS A 503 8.71 2.82 -31.08
CA LYS A 503 7.45 2.29 -30.52
C LYS A 503 6.93 1.10 -31.32
N ILE A 504 7.02 1.15 -32.65
CA ILE A 504 6.63 0.03 -33.53
C ILE A 504 7.55 -1.17 -33.32
N ALA A 505 8.87 -0.95 -33.27
CA ALA A 505 9.86 -2.01 -33.02
C ALA A 505 9.65 -2.65 -31.64
N TYR A 506 9.47 -1.84 -30.60
CA TYR A 506 9.11 -2.27 -29.25
C TYR A 506 7.84 -3.13 -29.27
N SER A 507 6.76 -2.63 -29.89
CA SER A 507 5.52 -3.39 -30.03
C SER A 507 5.72 -4.72 -30.76
N SER A 508 6.59 -4.79 -31.77
CA SER A 508 6.87 -6.03 -32.50
C SER A 508 7.52 -7.06 -31.57
N LYS A 509 8.57 -6.65 -30.86
CA LYS A 509 9.29 -7.52 -29.93
C LYS A 509 8.34 -8.07 -28.86
N ARG A 510 7.49 -7.21 -28.28
CA ARG A 510 6.51 -7.64 -27.26
C ARG A 510 5.41 -8.55 -27.82
N LYS A 511 4.95 -8.32 -29.06
CA LYS A 511 4.01 -9.21 -29.76
C LYS A 511 4.61 -10.59 -30.01
N GLU A 512 5.90 -10.68 -30.34
CA GLU A 512 6.58 -11.97 -30.56
C GLU A 512 6.62 -12.80 -29.27
N VAL A 513 6.92 -12.17 -28.13
CA VAL A 513 6.80 -12.81 -26.80
C VAL A 513 5.39 -13.33 -26.55
N GLY A 514 4.36 -12.52 -26.83
CA GLY A 514 2.96 -12.96 -26.74
C GLY A 514 2.64 -14.16 -27.64
N THR A 515 3.25 -14.22 -28.82
CA THR A 515 3.04 -15.30 -29.80
C THR A 515 3.66 -16.60 -29.34
N ARG A 516 4.84 -16.54 -28.72
CA ARG A 516 5.46 -17.71 -28.07
C ARG A 516 4.54 -18.31 -27.00
N PHE A 517 4.03 -17.47 -26.08
CA PHE A 517 3.07 -17.93 -25.07
C PHE A 517 1.80 -18.50 -25.70
N PHE A 518 1.24 -17.85 -26.73
CA PHE A 518 0.03 -18.35 -27.38
C PHE A 518 0.22 -19.76 -27.96
N GLN A 519 1.37 -20.00 -28.60
CA GLN A 519 1.73 -21.31 -29.16
C GLN A 519 1.98 -22.36 -28.07
N GLU A 520 2.72 -22.01 -27.02
CA GLU A 520 2.96 -22.87 -25.87
C GLU A 520 1.65 -23.31 -25.21
N GLY A 521 0.73 -22.38 -25.02
CA GLY A 521 -0.59 -22.65 -24.47
C GLY A 521 -1.43 -23.62 -25.31
N LEU A 522 -1.15 -23.82 -26.60
CA LEU A 522 -1.87 -24.82 -27.42
C LEU A 522 -1.51 -26.27 -27.05
N GLN A 523 -0.37 -26.50 -26.41
CA GLN A 523 0.17 -27.83 -26.13
C GLN A 523 0.32 -28.11 -24.63
N HIS A 524 0.19 -27.09 -23.79
CA HIS A 524 0.46 -27.19 -22.37
C HIS A 524 -0.80 -27.46 -21.52
N PRO A 525 -0.75 -28.32 -20.49
CA PRO A 525 -1.91 -28.58 -19.62
C PRO A 525 -2.43 -27.34 -18.90
N GLN A 526 -1.56 -26.36 -18.63
CA GLN A 526 -1.91 -25.09 -17.96
C GLN A 526 -2.22 -23.96 -18.96
N GLN A 527 -2.83 -24.32 -20.10
CA GLN A 527 -3.10 -23.44 -21.24
C GLN A 527 -3.76 -22.09 -20.88
N ARG A 528 -4.70 -22.07 -19.93
CA ARG A 528 -5.41 -20.83 -19.54
C ARG A 528 -4.47 -19.78 -18.92
N ALA A 529 -3.54 -20.20 -18.05
CA ALA A 529 -2.59 -19.27 -17.43
C ALA A 529 -1.60 -18.72 -18.47
N ILE A 530 -1.14 -19.57 -19.39
CA ILE A 530 -0.20 -19.18 -20.45
C ILE A 530 -0.88 -18.25 -21.46
N TRP A 531 -2.12 -18.52 -21.89
CA TRP A 531 -2.87 -17.61 -22.75
C TRP A 531 -3.17 -16.28 -22.06
N PHE A 532 -3.31 -16.25 -20.73
CA PHE A 532 -3.43 -15.00 -19.98
C PHE A 532 -2.12 -14.19 -20.02
N ARG A 533 -0.95 -14.82 -19.93
CA ARG A 533 0.34 -14.14 -20.15
C ARG A 533 0.43 -13.60 -21.58
N ALA A 534 0.07 -14.40 -22.59
CA ALA A 534 0.03 -13.96 -23.99
C ALA A 534 -0.86 -12.72 -24.18
N LEU A 535 -2.06 -12.75 -23.60
CA LEU A 535 -3.02 -11.65 -23.62
C LEU A 535 -2.40 -10.34 -23.11
N LYS A 536 -1.71 -10.38 -21.96
CA LYS A 536 -1.05 -9.21 -21.39
C LYS A 536 -0.02 -8.60 -22.35
N ARG A 537 0.79 -9.44 -23.01
CA ARG A 537 1.82 -8.96 -23.95
C ARG A 537 1.22 -8.27 -25.15
N TYR A 538 0.20 -8.87 -25.75
CA TYR A 538 -0.49 -8.27 -26.88
C TYR A 538 -1.21 -6.96 -26.50
N PHE A 539 -1.83 -6.93 -25.33
CA PHE A 539 -2.50 -5.73 -24.84
C PHE A 539 -1.53 -4.57 -24.65
N GLN A 540 -0.39 -4.79 -23.97
CA GLN A 540 0.60 -3.74 -23.75
C GLN A 540 1.27 -3.30 -25.05
N ALA A 541 1.58 -4.24 -25.95
CA ALA A 541 2.10 -3.93 -27.28
C ALA A 541 1.14 -3.01 -28.06
N ALA A 542 -0.17 -3.27 -28.01
CA ALA A 542 -1.17 -2.39 -28.62
C ALA A 542 -1.30 -1.02 -27.93
N ALA A 543 -1.14 -0.98 -26.60
CA ALA A 543 -1.31 0.25 -25.81
C ALA A 543 -0.25 1.31 -26.13
N VAL A 544 1.01 0.90 -26.34
CA VAL A 544 2.10 1.81 -26.74
C VAL A 544 1.83 2.49 -28.08
N LEU A 545 1.02 1.86 -28.94
CA LEU A 545 0.61 2.38 -30.24
C LEU A 545 -0.72 3.16 -30.20
N GLY A 546 -1.19 3.56 -29.01
CA GLY A 546 -2.46 4.29 -28.86
C GLY A 546 -2.51 5.59 -29.66
N ALA A 547 -1.41 6.33 -29.69
CA ALA A 547 -1.27 7.60 -30.41
C ALA A 547 -0.91 7.44 -31.90
N ALA A 548 -0.87 6.21 -32.44
CA ALA A 548 -0.44 5.98 -33.83
C ALA A 548 -1.24 6.77 -34.88
N GLY A 549 -2.50 7.13 -34.58
CA GLY A 549 -3.34 7.91 -35.49
C GLY A 549 -2.86 9.35 -35.73
N SER A 550 -2.02 9.90 -34.85
CA SER A 550 -1.48 11.26 -34.95
C SER A 550 -0.02 11.32 -35.44
N TRP A 551 0.52 10.21 -35.92
CA TRP A 551 1.88 10.14 -36.47
C TRP A 551 1.93 10.59 -37.94
N PRO A 552 3.12 10.87 -38.50
CA PRO A 552 3.30 11.14 -39.93
C PRO A 552 2.80 9.96 -40.78
N ASP A 553 2.32 10.22 -42.00
CA ASP A 553 1.54 9.24 -42.79
C ASP A 553 2.24 7.88 -43.01
N GLU A 554 3.57 7.87 -43.26
CA GLU A 554 4.34 6.63 -43.44
C GLU A 554 4.38 5.76 -42.17
N GLU A 555 4.64 6.38 -41.01
CA GLU A 555 4.74 5.69 -39.72
C GLU A 555 3.36 5.42 -39.10
N LYS A 556 2.37 6.25 -39.45
CA LYS A 556 0.98 6.12 -39.02
C LYS A 556 0.39 4.80 -39.46
N GLU A 557 0.43 4.48 -40.76
CA GLU A 557 -0.14 3.20 -41.23
C GLU A 557 0.62 2.00 -40.68
N ALA A 558 1.95 2.06 -40.56
CA ALA A 558 2.74 1.01 -39.94
C ALA A 558 2.36 0.79 -38.46
N GLY A 559 2.20 1.87 -37.70
CA GLY A 559 1.76 1.85 -36.30
C GLY A 559 0.33 1.33 -36.13
N LEU A 560 -0.60 1.79 -36.96
CA LEU A 560 -1.99 1.33 -36.94
C LEU A 560 -2.08 -0.15 -37.33
N ALA A 561 -1.36 -0.59 -38.36
CA ALA A 561 -1.32 -2.00 -38.79
C ALA A 561 -0.78 -2.91 -37.67
N GLN A 562 0.32 -2.53 -37.02
CA GLN A 562 0.85 -3.28 -35.88
C GLN A 562 -0.14 -3.32 -34.71
N ARG A 563 -0.81 -2.20 -34.41
CA ARG A 563 -1.84 -2.14 -33.36
C ARG A 563 -3.01 -3.06 -33.66
N ARG A 564 -3.54 -3.06 -34.89
CA ARG A 564 -4.61 -3.97 -35.34
C ARG A 564 -4.20 -5.43 -35.16
N LEU A 565 -2.97 -5.78 -35.52
CA LEU A 565 -2.42 -7.13 -35.34
C LEU A 565 -2.38 -7.54 -33.86
N CYS A 566 -1.90 -6.67 -32.97
CA CYS A 566 -1.89 -6.93 -31.53
C CYS A 566 -3.31 -7.08 -30.96
N ARG A 567 -4.28 -6.25 -31.39
CA ARG A 567 -5.69 -6.36 -30.97
C ARG A 567 -6.38 -7.62 -31.50
N LEU A 568 -6.07 -8.04 -32.72
CA LEU A 568 -6.52 -9.33 -33.25
C LEU A 568 -6.01 -10.47 -32.38
N ASN A 569 -4.72 -10.49 -32.05
CA ASN A 569 -4.14 -11.54 -31.22
C ASN A 569 -4.70 -11.52 -29.79
N THR A 570 -4.96 -10.33 -29.25
CA THR A 570 -5.72 -10.13 -28.00
C THR A 570 -7.09 -10.82 -28.07
N ALA A 571 -7.86 -10.60 -29.15
CA ALA A 571 -9.15 -11.27 -29.35
C ALA A 571 -9.02 -12.80 -29.46
N ALA A 572 -7.94 -13.31 -30.07
CA ALA A 572 -7.68 -14.74 -30.13
C ALA A 572 -7.42 -15.35 -28.74
N CYS A 573 -6.69 -14.62 -27.88
CA CYS A 573 -6.46 -15.04 -26.49
C CYS A 573 -7.78 -15.07 -25.70
N TYR A 574 -8.59 -14.02 -25.80
CA TYR A 574 -9.90 -13.99 -25.13
C TYR A 574 -10.83 -15.12 -25.59
N LEU A 575 -10.81 -15.44 -26.89
CA LEU A 575 -11.59 -16.57 -27.42
C LEU A 575 -11.14 -17.91 -26.81
N LYS A 576 -9.83 -18.10 -26.61
CA LYS A 576 -9.27 -19.29 -25.94
C LYS A 576 -9.52 -19.33 -24.43
N LEU A 577 -9.65 -18.17 -23.81
CA LEU A 577 -10.02 -18.00 -22.40
C LEU A 577 -11.54 -18.06 -22.17
N GLU A 578 -12.34 -18.23 -23.24
CA GLU A 578 -13.81 -18.24 -23.23
C GLU A 578 -14.42 -16.92 -22.71
N ALA A 579 -13.67 -15.82 -22.83
CA ALA A 579 -14.08 -14.47 -22.48
C ALA A 579 -14.79 -13.84 -23.69
N TRP A 580 -16.03 -14.26 -23.94
CA TRP A 580 -16.75 -13.94 -25.17
C TRP A 580 -17.06 -12.45 -25.33
N GLN A 581 -17.42 -11.76 -24.24
CA GLN A 581 -17.72 -10.32 -24.28
C GLN A 581 -16.47 -9.50 -24.60
N GLU A 582 -15.34 -9.85 -23.99
CA GLU A 582 -14.03 -9.25 -24.19
C GLU A 582 -13.53 -9.49 -25.62
N THR A 583 -13.79 -10.69 -26.16
CA THR A 583 -13.48 -11.05 -27.55
C THR A 583 -14.24 -10.11 -28.51
N ALA A 584 -15.55 -9.97 -28.34
CA ALA A 584 -16.37 -9.10 -29.18
C ALA A 584 -15.92 -7.63 -29.11
N ARG A 585 -15.62 -7.12 -27.90
CA ARG A 585 -15.10 -5.76 -27.70
C ARG A 585 -13.75 -5.55 -28.40
N SER A 586 -12.83 -6.50 -28.24
CA SER A 586 -11.50 -6.42 -28.89
C SER A 586 -11.60 -6.46 -30.41
N CYS A 587 -12.54 -7.25 -30.96
CA CYS A 587 -12.82 -7.28 -32.39
C CYS A 587 -13.45 -5.97 -32.89
N ASN A 588 -14.34 -5.33 -32.13
CA ASN A 588 -14.92 -4.04 -32.51
C ASN A 588 -13.83 -2.98 -32.68
N LEU A 589 -12.86 -2.90 -31.75
CA LEU A 589 -11.73 -1.98 -31.87
C LEU A 589 -10.86 -2.19 -33.12
N VAL A 590 -10.91 -3.37 -33.75
CA VAL A 590 -10.25 -3.64 -35.03
C VAL A 590 -11.17 -3.24 -36.18
N LEU A 591 -12.46 -3.57 -36.09
CA LEU A 591 -13.48 -3.27 -37.11
C LEU A 591 -13.79 -1.77 -37.24
N ASP A 592 -13.61 -0.99 -36.17
CA ASP A 592 -13.74 0.47 -36.20
C ASP A 592 -12.65 1.11 -37.09
N GLU A 593 -11.50 0.44 -37.24
CA GLU A 593 -10.38 0.88 -38.09
C GLU A 593 -10.36 0.17 -39.45
N GLU A 594 -10.72 -1.11 -39.48
CA GLU A 594 -10.73 -1.97 -40.67
C GLU A 594 -12.04 -2.78 -40.72
N PRO A 595 -13.15 -2.20 -41.24
CA PRO A 595 -14.48 -2.81 -41.20
C PRO A 595 -14.59 -4.16 -41.93
N GLU A 596 -13.73 -4.39 -42.92
CA GLU A 596 -13.73 -5.59 -43.76
C GLU A 596 -12.77 -6.68 -43.26
N ASN A 597 -12.17 -6.51 -42.06
CA ASN A 597 -11.22 -7.49 -41.54
C ASN A 597 -11.89 -8.85 -41.27
N THR A 598 -11.62 -9.82 -42.13
CA THR A 598 -12.24 -11.15 -42.10
C THR A 598 -12.00 -11.91 -40.79
N LYS A 599 -10.79 -11.79 -40.21
CA LYS A 599 -10.43 -12.45 -38.94
C LYS A 599 -11.19 -11.85 -37.76
N ALA A 600 -11.33 -10.53 -37.71
CA ALA A 600 -12.09 -9.84 -36.66
C ALA A 600 -13.58 -10.19 -36.76
N LEU A 601 -14.17 -10.14 -37.97
CA LEU A 601 -15.56 -10.52 -38.21
C LEU A 601 -15.83 -11.97 -37.79
N PHE A 602 -14.93 -12.89 -38.13
CA PHE A 602 -15.07 -14.31 -37.77
C PHE A 602 -15.04 -14.53 -36.26
N ARG A 603 -14.02 -13.98 -35.57
CA ARG A 603 -13.85 -14.13 -34.12
C ARG A 603 -14.98 -13.47 -33.35
N ARG A 604 -15.44 -12.28 -33.77
CA ARG A 604 -16.61 -11.60 -33.20
C ARG A 604 -17.87 -12.44 -33.38
N GLY A 605 -18.13 -12.94 -34.60
CA GLY A 605 -19.30 -13.75 -34.87
C GLY A 605 -19.31 -15.07 -34.08
N GLN A 606 -18.14 -15.69 -33.87
CA GLN A 606 -18.00 -16.84 -32.99
C GLN A 606 -18.35 -16.48 -31.54
N ALA A 607 -17.80 -15.39 -31.01
CA ALA A 607 -18.09 -14.94 -29.65
C ALA A 607 -19.57 -14.57 -29.44
N LEU A 608 -20.19 -13.86 -30.38
CA LEU A 608 -21.62 -13.51 -30.34
C LEU A 608 -22.51 -14.75 -30.40
N SER A 609 -22.11 -15.76 -31.18
CA SER A 609 -22.82 -17.05 -31.20
C SER A 609 -22.79 -17.77 -29.86
N GLU A 610 -21.69 -17.69 -29.09
CA GLU A 610 -21.59 -18.28 -27.75
C GLU A 610 -22.33 -17.45 -26.69
N LEU A 611 -22.44 -16.13 -26.88
CA LEU A 611 -23.23 -15.23 -26.04
C LEU A 611 -24.75 -15.33 -26.28
N GLY A 612 -25.19 -16.08 -27.30
CA GLY A 612 -26.60 -16.18 -27.69
C GLY A 612 -27.09 -15.02 -28.56
N ASP A 613 -26.24 -14.07 -28.93
CA ASP A 613 -26.57 -13.06 -29.95
C ASP A 613 -26.39 -13.64 -31.36
N HIS A 614 -27.33 -14.50 -31.74
CA HIS A 614 -27.33 -15.15 -33.04
C HIS A 614 -27.63 -14.17 -34.19
N SER A 615 -28.28 -13.02 -33.92
CA SER A 615 -28.52 -11.97 -34.91
C SER A 615 -27.22 -11.26 -35.29
N GLY A 616 -26.45 -10.82 -34.29
CA GLY A 616 -25.16 -10.19 -34.48
C GLY A 616 -24.16 -11.15 -35.16
N ALA A 617 -24.17 -12.44 -34.77
CA ALA A 617 -23.36 -13.47 -35.43
C ALA A 617 -23.73 -13.65 -36.92
N GLU A 618 -25.02 -13.62 -37.27
CA GLU A 618 -25.48 -13.69 -38.66
C GLU A 618 -24.98 -12.50 -39.50
N GLN A 619 -25.02 -11.30 -38.92
CA GLN A 619 -24.52 -10.08 -39.58
C GLN A 619 -23.03 -10.15 -39.87
N CYS A 620 -22.22 -10.62 -38.91
CA CYS A 620 -20.79 -10.84 -39.09
C CYS A 620 -20.52 -11.86 -40.22
N ALA A 621 -21.24 -12.98 -40.24
CA ALA A 621 -21.07 -14.00 -41.28
C ALA A 621 -21.49 -13.51 -42.67
N LYS A 622 -22.56 -12.71 -42.76
CA LYS A 622 -22.97 -12.05 -44.01
C LYS A 622 -21.92 -11.05 -44.50
N ALA A 623 -21.33 -10.26 -43.61
CA ALA A 623 -20.26 -9.33 -43.95
C ALA A 623 -19.04 -10.07 -44.52
N MET A 624 -18.64 -11.18 -43.91
CA MET A 624 -17.54 -12.02 -44.43
C MET A 624 -17.84 -12.63 -45.81
N LEU A 625 -19.09 -13.06 -46.06
CA LEU A 625 -19.47 -13.62 -47.36
C LEU A 625 -19.59 -12.57 -48.46
N LYS A 626 -19.75 -11.28 -48.10
CA LYS A 626 -19.69 -10.17 -49.07
C LYS A 626 -18.26 -9.97 -49.57
N SER A 627 -17.27 -10.05 -48.68
CA SER A 627 -15.86 -9.91 -49.05
C SER A 627 -15.28 -11.19 -49.67
N ASP A 628 -15.61 -12.36 -49.13
CA ASP A 628 -15.20 -13.67 -49.65
C ASP A 628 -16.40 -14.64 -49.72
N PRO A 629 -17.07 -14.71 -50.89
CA PRO A 629 -18.22 -15.60 -51.10
C PRO A 629 -17.90 -17.10 -51.01
N LYS A 630 -16.62 -17.51 -51.12
CA LYS A 630 -16.20 -18.92 -51.09
C LYS A 630 -15.68 -19.35 -49.71
N SER A 631 -15.72 -18.48 -48.71
CA SER A 631 -15.28 -18.79 -47.35
C SER A 631 -16.12 -19.89 -46.70
N ARG A 632 -15.52 -21.07 -46.51
CA ARG A 632 -16.16 -22.20 -45.82
C ARG A 632 -16.45 -21.89 -44.35
N GLU A 633 -15.61 -21.10 -43.71
CA GLU A 633 -15.74 -20.72 -42.30
C GLU A 633 -16.95 -19.79 -42.09
N ALA A 634 -17.10 -18.78 -42.97
CA ALA A 634 -18.24 -17.88 -42.94
C ALA A 634 -19.58 -18.62 -43.20
N ALA A 635 -19.59 -19.57 -44.14
CA ALA A 635 -20.76 -20.41 -44.41
C ALA A 635 -21.16 -21.27 -43.19
N ARG A 636 -20.19 -21.87 -42.48
CA ARG A 636 -20.43 -22.63 -41.25
C ARG A 636 -20.97 -21.76 -40.13
N LEU A 637 -20.37 -20.58 -39.93
CA LEU A 637 -20.82 -19.62 -38.92
C LEU A 637 -22.25 -19.14 -39.21
N LEU A 638 -22.58 -18.86 -40.48
CA LEU A 638 -23.93 -18.48 -40.90
C LEU A 638 -24.96 -19.60 -40.63
N ALA A 639 -24.60 -20.85 -40.92
CA ALA A 639 -25.46 -22.00 -40.65
C ALA A 639 -25.74 -22.14 -39.14
N LYS A 640 -24.70 -22.02 -38.31
CA LYS A 640 -24.82 -22.05 -36.84
C LYS A 640 -25.70 -20.90 -36.32
N ALA A 641 -25.48 -19.67 -36.79
CA ALA A 641 -26.27 -18.50 -36.42
C ALA A 641 -27.75 -18.66 -36.80
N LYS A 642 -28.04 -19.14 -38.02
CA LYS A 642 -29.43 -19.41 -38.46
C LYS A 642 -30.12 -20.51 -37.67
N GLN A 643 -29.38 -21.55 -37.29
CA GLN A 643 -29.92 -22.60 -36.42
C GLN A 643 -30.26 -22.05 -35.03
N GLY A 644 -29.37 -21.23 -34.46
CA GLY A 644 -29.61 -20.52 -33.19
C GLY A 644 -30.83 -19.62 -33.24
N LEU A 645 -30.97 -18.79 -34.28
CA LEU A 645 -32.13 -17.91 -34.47
C LEU A 645 -33.46 -18.70 -34.55
N ARG A 646 -33.46 -19.85 -35.23
CA ARG A 646 -34.64 -20.74 -35.27
C ARG A 646 -34.97 -21.31 -33.90
N ALA A 647 -33.95 -21.78 -33.17
CA ALA A 647 -34.12 -22.31 -31.82
C ALA A 647 -34.66 -21.24 -30.85
N ASP A 648 -34.18 -20.01 -30.94
CA ASP A 648 -34.67 -18.89 -30.14
C ASP A 648 -36.10 -18.51 -30.49
N ALA A 649 -36.45 -18.51 -31.77
CA ALA A 649 -37.82 -18.26 -32.21
C ALA A 649 -38.79 -19.32 -31.67
N GLU A 650 -38.41 -20.60 -31.70
CA GLU A 650 -39.22 -21.69 -31.13
C GLU A 650 -39.32 -21.60 -29.60
N LYS A 651 -38.22 -21.29 -28.89
CA LYS A 651 -38.27 -21.03 -27.44
C LYS A 651 -39.19 -19.86 -27.10
N ARG A 652 -39.12 -18.75 -27.86
CA ARG A 652 -39.99 -17.58 -27.68
C ARG A 652 -41.45 -17.94 -27.91
N LYS A 653 -41.77 -18.67 -28.99
CA LYS A 653 -43.13 -19.19 -29.24
C LYS A 653 -43.63 -20.07 -28.10
N GLY A 654 -42.80 -20.99 -27.61
CA GLY A 654 -43.14 -21.87 -26.48
C GLY A 654 -43.37 -21.11 -25.18
N LEU A 655 -42.55 -20.07 -24.90
CA LEU A 655 -42.73 -19.20 -23.74
C LEU A 655 -44.02 -18.36 -23.85
N MET A 656 -44.29 -17.78 -25.02
CA MET A 656 -45.52 -17.03 -25.29
C MET A 656 -46.77 -17.90 -25.16
N ALA A 657 -46.72 -19.14 -25.65
CA ALA A 657 -47.82 -20.11 -25.49
C ALA A 657 -48.08 -20.46 -24.02
N ARG A 658 -47.02 -20.62 -23.21
CA ARG A 658 -47.14 -20.87 -21.77
C ARG A 658 -47.67 -19.67 -20.99
N MET A 659 -47.25 -18.45 -21.33
CA MET A 659 -47.80 -17.23 -20.73
C MET A 659 -49.28 -17.05 -21.11
N ALA A 660 -49.65 -17.32 -22.36
CA ALA A 660 -51.04 -17.25 -22.81
C ALA A 660 -51.94 -18.29 -22.09
N GLN A 661 -51.41 -19.48 -21.79
CA GLN A 661 -52.11 -20.49 -21.00
C GLN A 661 -52.18 -20.11 -19.51
N GLY A 662 -51.14 -19.50 -18.94
CA GLY A 662 -51.11 -19.07 -17.54
C GLY A 662 -52.01 -17.87 -17.21
N ILE A 663 -52.33 -17.02 -18.19
CA ILE A 663 -53.29 -15.92 -18.04
C ILE A 663 -54.75 -16.42 -18.17
N GLY A 664 -54.96 -17.61 -18.74
CA GLY A 664 -56.29 -18.21 -18.90
C GLY A 664 -56.90 -18.79 -17.61
N ASP A 665 -56.10 -19.00 -16.55
CA ASP A 665 -56.49 -19.77 -15.36
C ASP A 665 -56.34 -19.01 -14.02
N GLY A 666 -56.47 -17.68 -14.03
CA GLY A 666 -56.41 -16.91 -12.79
C GLY A 666 -56.79 -15.44 -12.91
N GLY A 667 -58.09 -15.15 -12.89
CA GLY A 667 -58.57 -13.81 -12.60
C GLY A 667 -58.66 -13.59 -11.09
N GLU A 668 -57.70 -12.88 -10.50
CA GLU A 668 -57.97 -11.83 -9.51
C GLU A 668 -56.75 -10.91 -9.31
N ALA A 669 -57.04 -9.62 -9.20
CA ALA A 669 -56.09 -8.51 -9.28
C ALA A 669 -55.24 -8.33 -8.01
N ALA A 670 -54.00 -7.89 -8.19
CA ALA A 670 -53.32 -7.05 -7.20
C ALA A 670 -52.45 -6.01 -7.92
N ALA A 671 -52.84 -4.75 -7.75
CA ALA A 671 -52.15 -3.57 -8.27
C ALA A 671 -50.90 -3.24 -7.44
N ALA A 672 -49.83 -2.83 -8.12
CA ALA A 672 -48.78 -1.98 -7.55
C ALA A 672 -48.13 -1.12 -8.65
N THR A 673 -48.59 0.13 -8.72
CA THR A 673 -47.88 1.43 -8.96
C THR A 673 -46.44 1.45 -9.54
N GLY A 674 -46.22 2.28 -10.59
CA GLY A 674 -45.05 2.37 -11.50
C GLY A 674 -43.82 3.20 -11.06
N PRO A 675 -43.11 3.99 -11.92
CA PRO A 675 -43.20 4.25 -13.38
C PRO A 675 -41.99 3.72 -14.21
N PRO A 676 -42.00 3.79 -15.57
CA PRO A 676 -40.85 3.41 -16.40
C PRO A 676 -39.85 4.56 -16.58
N GLU A 677 -38.57 4.25 -16.38
CA GLU A 677 -37.44 5.14 -16.71
C GLU A 677 -37.08 5.02 -18.19
N ALA A 678 -36.67 6.16 -18.76
CA ALA A 678 -36.65 6.49 -20.17
C ALA A 678 -35.71 5.63 -21.05
N ALA A 679 -36.24 5.14 -22.17
CA ALA A 679 -35.45 4.84 -23.37
C ALA A 679 -35.28 6.13 -24.16
N GLY A 680 -34.05 6.65 -24.22
CA GLY A 680 -33.67 7.74 -25.11
C GLY A 680 -33.58 7.26 -26.55
N GLU A 681 -34.42 7.86 -27.38
CA GLU A 681 -34.46 7.73 -28.85
C GLU A 681 -33.18 8.27 -29.50
N GLY A 682 -32.63 7.54 -30.47
CA GLY A 682 -31.79 8.11 -31.53
C GLY A 682 -32.68 8.50 -32.71
N PRO A 683 -32.50 9.68 -33.34
CA PRO A 683 -33.35 10.07 -34.44
C PRO A 683 -32.91 9.46 -35.77
N ALA A 684 -33.93 9.33 -36.61
CA ALA A 684 -33.98 8.62 -37.87
C ALA A 684 -33.23 9.31 -39.02
N ALA A 685 -32.89 8.49 -40.00
CA ALA A 685 -32.55 8.87 -41.36
C ALA A 685 -33.75 9.51 -42.09
N GLY A 686 -33.48 10.59 -42.82
CA GLY A 686 -34.31 11.10 -43.91
C GLY A 686 -33.45 11.26 -45.17
N GLY A 687 -33.96 10.81 -46.31
CA GLY A 687 -33.53 11.30 -47.63
C GLY A 687 -34.75 11.88 -48.36
N PRO A 688 -34.72 12.10 -49.69
CA PRO A 688 -33.60 12.38 -50.60
C PRO A 688 -33.85 13.67 -51.43
N ASP A 689 -32.86 14.13 -52.20
CA ASP A 689 -32.94 14.93 -53.46
C ASP A 689 -31.50 15.41 -53.78
N GLY A 690 -30.93 15.49 -54.98
CA GLY A 690 -31.30 15.19 -56.35
C GLY A 690 -30.14 15.66 -57.27
N LYS A 691 -29.86 14.87 -58.32
CA LYS A 691 -29.17 15.19 -59.61
C LYS A 691 -27.82 15.94 -59.65
N GLY A 692 -26.86 15.33 -60.37
CA GLY A 692 -25.77 16.04 -61.06
C GLY A 692 -24.84 15.08 -61.83
N ALA A 693 -24.87 15.14 -63.16
CA ALA A 693 -24.12 14.29 -64.09
C ALA A 693 -22.65 14.73 -64.29
N GLY A 694 -21.79 13.83 -64.75
CA GLY A 694 -20.45 14.17 -65.25
C GLY A 694 -19.52 12.99 -65.49
N SER A 695 -19.46 12.54 -66.74
CA SER A 695 -18.57 11.53 -67.34
C SER A 695 -17.09 11.93 -67.39
N ARG A 696 -16.15 10.98 -67.25
CA ARG A 696 -15.13 10.58 -68.27
C ARG A 696 -14.02 9.64 -67.74
N GLU A 697 -13.78 8.60 -68.55
CA GLU A 697 -12.49 8.02 -69.01
C GLU A 697 -11.37 7.61 -68.01
N GLY A 698 -10.93 6.35 -68.13
CA GLY A 698 -9.64 5.85 -67.63
C GLY A 698 -8.45 6.32 -68.49
N PRO A 699 -7.21 5.84 -68.26
CA PRO A 699 -6.90 4.42 -68.43
C PRO A 699 -5.87 3.81 -67.43
N ALA A 700 -5.61 2.53 -67.66
CA ALA A 700 -4.78 1.56 -66.95
C ALA A 700 -3.27 1.88 -66.86
N ALA A 701 -2.60 1.28 -65.86
CA ALA A 701 -1.32 0.60 -66.02
C ALA A 701 -1.04 -0.35 -64.83
N THR A 702 -0.51 -1.51 -65.20
CA THR A 702 -0.09 -2.69 -64.44
C THR A 702 1.35 -2.58 -63.92
N GLU A 703 1.67 -3.28 -62.82
CA GLU A 703 2.88 -4.09 -62.52
C GLU A 703 3.01 -4.25 -60.99
N GLU A 704 2.72 -5.44 -60.45
CA GLU A 704 3.68 -6.49 -60.07
C GLU A 704 4.63 -6.11 -58.91
N ALA A 705 4.32 -6.59 -57.71
CA ALA A 705 5.33 -6.86 -56.68
C ALA A 705 4.90 -8.06 -55.83
N GLN A 706 5.82 -9.02 -55.77
CA GLN A 706 5.75 -10.40 -55.29
C GLN A 706 5.41 -10.54 -53.79
N GLU A 707 4.56 -11.52 -53.48
CA GLU A 707 4.35 -12.07 -52.13
C GLU A 707 5.55 -12.91 -51.67
N PRO A 708 5.80 -12.97 -50.35
CA PRO A 708 6.26 -14.22 -49.76
C PRO A 708 5.34 -14.73 -48.63
N LEU A 709 4.96 -16.01 -48.82
CA LEU A 709 4.82 -17.07 -47.82
C LEU A 709 3.64 -17.02 -46.85
N ALA A 710 2.51 -17.53 -47.33
CA ALA A 710 1.41 -18.06 -46.55
C ALA A 710 1.81 -19.33 -45.78
N VAL A 711 1.91 -19.23 -44.45
CA VAL A 711 1.88 -20.40 -43.56
C VAL A 711 0.42 -20.84 -43.41
N SER A 712 -0.01 -21.72 -44.31
CA SER A 712 -1.23 -22.51 -44.14
C SER A 712 -0.93 -23.69 -43.21
N SER A 713 -1.64 -23.77 -42.08
CA SER A 713 -1.61 -24.95 -41.21
C SER A 713 -2.68 -25.95 -41.66
N PRO A 714 -2.34 -27.21 -41.95
CA PRO A 714 -3.33 -28.24 -42.24
C PRO A 714 -3.83 -28.84 -40.92
N LEU A 715 -5.11 -28.66 -40.63
CA LEU A 715 -5.80 -29.45 -39.60
C LEU A 715 -6.57 -30.58 -40.28
N TRP A 716 -6.31 -31.81 -39.78
CA TRP A 716 -6.97 -33.13 -39.98
C TRP A 716 -6.06 -34.15 -40.70
N PRO A 717 -6.03 -35.47 -40.35
CA PRO A 717 -6.98 -36.25 -39.53
C PRO A 717 -6.36 -37.32 -38.59
N TRP A 718 -6.55 -37.25 -37.26
CA TRP A 718 -6.36 -38.41 -36.34
C TRP A 718 -7.65 -38.80 -35.61
N ALA A 719 -8.79 -38.71 -36.31
CA ALA A 719 -10.05 -39.26 -35.85
C ALA A 719 -10.43 -40.47 -36.70
N LEU A 720 -9.70 -41.59 -36.57
CA LEU A 720 -10.14 -42.93 -36.99
C LEU A 720 -9.27 -44.10 -36.43
N ALA A 721 -8.70 -43.95 -35.22
CA ALA A 721 -8.00 -45.06 -34.52
C ALA A 721 -8.41 -45.25 -33.04
N ALA A 722 -9.46 -44.56 -32.56
CA ALA A 722 -9.92 -44.64 -31.16
C ALA A 722 -11.28 -45.34 -30.98
N LEU A 723 -11.77 -46.07 -32.00
CA LEU A 723 -13.03 -46.83 -31.92
C LEU A 723 -12.86 -48.37 -31.95
N ALA A 724 -11.62 -48.88 -31.82
CA ALA A 724 -11.34 -50.31 -31.69
C ALA A 724 -10.71 -50.71 -30.33
N GLY A 725 -10.50 -49.75 -29.41
CA GLY A 725 -9.84 -49.99 -28.11
C GLY A 725 -10.77 -50.12 -26.90
N THR A 726 -12.05 -49.76 -27.02
CA THR A 726 -12.99 -49.71 -25.89
C THR A 726 -13.87 -50.95 -25.75
N SER A 727 -13.86 -51.86 -26.73
CA SER A 727 -14.68 -53.08 -26.72
C SER A 727 -14.01 -54.28 -26.04
N LEU A 728 -12.68 -54.26 -25.84
CA LEU A 728 -11.93 -55.37 -25.23
C LEU A 728 -11.76 -55.24 -23.71
N ALA A 729 -11.78 -54.01 -23.18
CA ALA A 729 -11.61 -53.75 -21.75
C ALA A 729 -12.87 -54.10 -20.92
N LEU A 730 -14.08 -53.98 -21.50
CA LEU A 730 -15.32 -54.34 -20.82
C LEU A 730 -15.53 -55.85 -20.70
N VAL A 731 -14.96 -56.65 -21.62
CA VAL A 731 -15.09 -58.12 -21.62
C VAL A 731 -14.13 -58.78 -20.61
N LEU A 732 -13.00 -58.13 -20.27
CA LEU A 732 -12.06 -58.63 -19.26
C LEU A 732 -12.47 -58.27 -17.82
N ALA A 733 -13.11 -57.11 -17.61
CA ALA A 733 -13.58 -56.69 -16.28
C ALA A 733 -14.77 -57.54 -15.77
N VAL A 734 -15.66 -57.98 -16.66
CA VAL A 734 -16.82 -58.83 -16.31
C VAL A 734 -16.39 -60.28 -16.01
N ARG A 735 -15.24 -60.73 -16.53
CA ARG A 735 -14.71 -62.08 -16.28
C ARG A 735 -13.91 -62.19 -14.98
N TRP A 736 -13.31 -61.08 -14.52
CA TRP A 736 -12.54 -61.04 -13.27
C TRP A 736 -13.42 -60.95 -12.01
N HIS A 737 -14.61 -60.34 -12.11
CA HIS A 737 -15.51 -60.17 -10.96
C HIS A 737 -16.37 -61.40 -10.61
N ARG A 738 -16.29 -62.49 -11.41
CA ARG A 738 -17.03 -63.75 -11.20
C ARG A 738 -16.26 -64.85 -10.47
N GLN A 739 -15.00 -64.64 -10.08
CA GLN A 739 -14.15 -65.68 -9.47
C GLN A 739 -13.74 -65.46 -7.99
N ARG A 740 -14.28 -64.46 -7.29
CA ARG A 740 -14.11 -64.35 -5.82
C ARG A 740 -15.44 -64.41 -5.10
N GLY A 741 -16.02 -65.60 -5.12
CA GLY A 741 -17.07 -66.03 -4.20
C GLY A 741 -16.68 -67.35 -3.58
N ALA A 742 -15.94 -67.33 -2.48
CA ALA A 742 -15.86 -68.42 -1.51
C ALA A 742 -15.28 -67.88 -0.18
N ARG A 743 -16.17 -67.77 0.80
CA ARG A 743 -15.91 -67.72 2.25
C ARG A 743 -15.29 -69.05 2.73
N PRO A 744 -14.73 -69.18 3.95
CA PRO A 744 -15.34 -68.79 5.24
C PRO A 744 -15.12 -67.33 5.63
#